data_AF-W0A9P3-F1
#
_entry.id   AF-W0A9P3-F1
#
_cell.length_a   1.000
_cell.length_b   1.000
_cell.length_c   1.000
_cell.angle_alpha   90.00
_cell.angle_beta   90.00
_cell.angle_gamma   90.00
#
_symmetry.space_group_name_H-M   'P 1'
#
loop_
_entity.id
_entity.type
_entity.pdbx_description
1 polymer ?
#
loop_
_entity_poly.entity_id
_entity_poly.type
_entity_poly.pdbx_seq_one_letter_code
_entity_poly.pdbx_strand_id
1 'polypeptide(L)'
;MRGGLLLATAAAVTAAAAASPAAAQVSAPHVWAVRGVYGFDAQSCGTEAGLEAAMIAPEFCATVAAAQAPLAERFQQAMLARFPGAEAKFAQSLPAGTTPNARLKATLIASLRLTRATMWRVDKAAGSDGFLPVTLTLDIANADTGEVVFTRSRSAVGQGVYPTAQVEQRLRAELPAHLDATMQALVTEAAAAWKPYAQSAKIVGKVDAGYVIDRGRAQGIRAGASVGSDVAEGEVAYAGAGYAIVRPLLGDYREGQVLTRTAVTPVALLAKPSVLVAVDRMPRGYGRLYLTEILQDALGAGGGFAPMPVAPGFARLRAAAVGEAGAEAGRQRALPDYVARVSVVPLPSAVFASNIPGVTIERHQADAFVDLVDRSGRVVYSAHGTGLITDQISGDTRFSPDQRRDTVVRNALIDAAAKLARFKPQPLQLPIATAGADRILIADKGGALPLGAQLVVLRNEGRKPGIEGPVFAPVGLVRTVELAEGGLIAVNADAAKISLRAKDVVAIDQAGKPLLARRALVQCAAPVDDRGSVAAGWWSIAAESAFAGQFAAPVRIAGLPGLLARYRTDFAGWDSFAPAQPVTTDQCFRPVIAFDPGRGKGGAQYGMTVGYTLMRGATKVAGQGLEAMLSPTEVPAGTPAPSRSAMLEQDLMANALPLAISAAAALKPVN
;
A
#
# COMPACT_ATOMS: atom_id res chain seq x y z
N MET A 1 -37.06 -63.46 0.33
CA MET A 1 -37.88 -63.57 1.54
C MET A 1 -38.41 -62.18 1.88
N ARG A 2 -39.74 -62.03 1.87
CA ARG A 2 -40.47 -60.77 1.92
C ARG A 2 -40.63 -60.28 3.36
N GLY A 3 -40.37 -58.98 3.55
CA GLY A 3 -41.26 -58.01 4.21
C GLY A 3 -41.70 -58.26 5.65
N GLY A 4 -41.24 -57.40 6.56
CA GLY A 4 -41.81 -57.19 7.89
C GLY A 4 -41.78 -55.71 8.24
N LEU A 5 -42.95 -55.08 8.09
CA LEU A 5 -43.29 -53.71 8.45
C LEU A 5 -43.35 -53.58 9.98
N LEU A 6 -42.74 -52.57 10.58
CA LEU A 6 -43.01 -52.16 11.97
C LEU A 6 -42.93 -50.64 12.06
N LEU A 7 -44.09 -50.02 12.23
CA LEU A 7 -44.28 -48.59 12.43
C LEU A 7 -44.71 -48.35 13.88
N ALA A 8 -43.82 -47.62 14.56
CA ALA A 8 -44.04 -46.57 15.57
C ALA A 8 -44.97 -46.80 16.77
N THR A 9 -44.37 -46.60 17.96
CA THR A 9 -44.98 -45.81 19.03
C THR A 9 -43.95 -44.82 19.58
N ALA A 10 -44.38 -43.55 19.68
CA ALA A 10 -43.60 -42.39 20.05
C ALA A 10 -43.39 -42.27 21.57
N ALA A 11 -42.22 -41.75 21.96
CA ALA A 11 -41.99 -41.15 23.28
C ALA A 11 -41.35 -39.77 23.06
N ALA A 12 -41.99 -38.75 23.61
CA ALA A 12 -41.59 -37.35 23.49
C ALA A 12 -40.32 -37.05 24.30
N VAL A 13 -39.36 -36.40 23.66
CA VAL A 13 -38.25 -35.70 24.33
C VAL A 13 -38.44 -34.21 24.10
N THR A 14 -38.76 -33.50 25.18
CA THR A 14 -38.77 -32.04 25.23
C THR A 14 -37.35 -31.51 25.09
N ALA A 15 -36.98 -31.06 23.89
CA ALA A 15 -35.75 -30.31 23.67
C ALA A 15 -35.96 -28.87 24.17
N ALA A 16 -35.32 -28.53 25.29
CA ALA A 16 -35.14 -27.15 25.71
C ALA A 16 -34.33 -26.42 24.65
N ALA A 17 -34.97 -25.50 23.93
CA ALA A 17 -34.29 -24.59 23.02
C ALA A 17 -33.38 -23.68 23.85
N ALA A 18 -32.07 -23.93 23.79
CA ALA A 18 -31.06 -22.98 24.25
C ALA A 18 -31.19 -21.74 23.37
N ALA A 19 -31.79 -20.69 23.94
CA ALA A 19 -31.80 -19.37 23.34
C ALA A 19 -30.34 -18.91 23.19
N SER A 20 -29.85 -18.83 21.96
CA SER A 20 -28.64 -18.08 21.63
C SER A 20 -28.82 -16.66 22.20
N PRO A 21 -27.84 -16.10 22.92
CA PRO A 21 -27.94 -14.72 23.38
C PRO A 21 -28.08 -13.83 22.15
N ALA A 22 -29.12 -13.01 22.14
CA ALA A 22 -29.36 -12.02 21.11
C ALA A 22 -28.08 -11.19 20.93
N ALA A 23 -27.50 -11.21 19.73
CA ALA A 23 -26.41 -10.31 19.38
C ALA A 23 -26.93 -8.88 19.57
N ALA A 24 -26.36 -8.15 20.54
CA ALA A 24 -26.69 -6.75 20.77
C ALA A 24 -26.52 -6.00 19.45
N GLN A 25 -27.61 -5.43 18.95
CA GLN A 25 -27.64 -4.65 17.72
C GLN A 25 -26.83 -3.37 17.96
N VAL A 26 -25.59 -3.33 17.45
CA VAL A 26 -24.75 -2.14 17.50
C VAL A 26 -25.37 -1.10 16.59
N SER A 27 -25.59 0.12 17.08
CA SER A 27 -25.95 1.25 16.21
C SER A 27 -24.84 1.45 15.19
N ALA A 28 -25.19 1.52 13.90
CA ALA A 28 -24.23 1.86 12.86
C ALA A 28 -23.55 3.18 13.24
N PRO A 29 -22.22 3.32 13.06
CA PRO A 29 -21.53 4.55 13.44
C PRO A 29 -22.04 5.70 12.58
N HIS A 30 -22.05 6.91 13.15
CA HIS A 30 -22.53 8.11 12.48
C HIS A 30 -21.56 8.51 11.36
N VAL A 31 -22.07 8.77 10.15
CA VAL A 31 -21.27 9.09 8.96
C VAL A 31 -21.71 10.43 8.41
N TRP A 32 -20.89 11.47 8.59
CA TRP A 32 -21.13 12.76 7.97
C TRP A 32 -20.76 12.74 6.49
N ALA A 33 -21.76 12.89 5.62
CA ALA A 33 -21.57 12.99 4.19
C ALA A 33 -21.18 14.43 3.82
N VAL A 34 -19.87 14.69 3.71
CA VAL A 34 -19.37 16.01 3.36
C VAL A 34 -19.66 16.28 1.89
N ARG A 35 -19.96 17.53 1.55
CA ARG A 35 -19.99 18.03 0.16
C ARG A 35 -18.57 18.13 -0.45
N GLY A 36 -17.65 17.32 0.03
CA GLY A 36 -16.24 17.35 -0.30
C GLY A 36 -15.94 16.36 -1.40
N VAL A 37 -15.74 16.87 -2.61
CA VAL A 37 -15.25 16.08 -3.74
C VAL A 37 -13.87 16.58 -4.12
N TYR A 38 -12.91 15.66 -4.24
CA TYR A 38 -11.50 15.96 -4.51
C TYR A 38 -10.96 15.14 -5.69
N GLY A 39 -9.86 15.59 -6.30
CA GLY A 39 -9.39 15.09 -7.60
C GLY A 39 -10.15 15.68 -8.80
N PHE A 40 -10.88 16.79 -8.60
CA PHE A 40 -11.58 17.59 -9.62
C PHE A 40 -10.93 18.96 -9.85
N ASP A 41 -9.81 19.21 -9.18
CA ASP A 41 -9.08 20.46 -9.20
C ASP A 41 -8.34 20.68 -10.52
N ALA A 42 -8.23 21.94 -10.93
CA ALA A 42 -7.54 22.32 -12.17
C ALA A 42 -6.05 21.93 -12.21
N GLN A 43 -5.44 21.62 -11.05
CA GLN A 43 -4.06 21.09 -10.98
C GLN A 43 -3.96 19.62 -11.45
N SER A 44 -5.10 18.93 -11.57
CA SER A 44 -5.21 17.57 -12.11
C SER A 44 -5.29 17.53 -13.66
N CYS A 45 -5.07 18.66 -14.32
CA CYS A 45 -5.25 18.86 -15.76
C CYS A 45 -3.94 19.20 -16.47
N GLY A 46 -3.48 18.32 -17.37
CA GLY A 46 -2.32 18.56 -18.23
C GLY A 46 -1.43 17.34 -18.47
N THR A 47 -0.48 17.48 -19.40
CA THR A 47 0.53 16.45 -19.75
C THR A 47 1.60 16.27 -18.67
N GLU A 48 1.75 17.26 -17.78
CA GLU A 48 2.53 17.20 -16.55
C GLU A 48 1.58 17.31 -15.35
N ALA A 49 0.74 16.28 -15.20
CA ALA A 49 -0.15 16.17 -14.05
C ALA A 49 0.67 16.35 -12.75
N GLY A 50 0.29 17.35 -11.95
CA GLY A 50 0.96 17.67 -10.69
C GLY A 50 1.05 16.45 -9.78
N LEU A 51 1.96 16.50 -8.81
CA LEU A 51 2.43 15.37 -8.00
C LEU A 51 1.33 14.59 -7.24
N GLU A 52 0.08 15.06 -7.22
CA GLU A 52 -1.10 14.45 -6.56
C GLU A 52 -2.36 14.42 -7.45
N ALA A 53 -2.19 14.53 -8.76
CA ALA A 53 -3.29 14.66 -9.71
C ALA A 53 -4.05 13.34 -9.96
N ALA A 54 -5.36 13.49 -10.19
CA ALA A 54 -6.16 12.48 -10.88
C ALA A 54 -5.69 12.36 -12.35
N MET A 55 -5.92 11.21 -12.97
CA MET A 55 -5.66 11.01 -14.39
C MET A 55 -6.83 11.56 -15.21
N ILE A 56 -6.77 12.84 -15.59
CA ILE A 56 -7.84 13.51 -16.36
C ILE A 56 -7.32 13.88 -17.75
N ALA A 57 -8.06 13.49 -18.80
CA ALA A 57 -7.75 13.90 -20.15
C ALA A 57 -7.96 15.43 -20.30
N PRO A 58 -7.01 16.18 -20.91
CA PRO A 58 -7.08 17.64 -20.98
C PRO A 58 -8.41 18.20 -21.50
N GLU A 59 -9.05 17.50 -22.42
CA GLU A 59 -10.32 17.85 -23.05
C GLU A 59 -11.49 17.86 -22.05
N PHE A 60 -11.38 17.11 -20.96
CA PHE A 60 -12.41 17.02 -19.91
C PHE A 60 -12.26 18.04 -18.80
N CYS A 61 -11.15 18.76 -18.74
CA CYS A 61 -10.80 19.61 -17.60
C CYS A 61 -11.86 20.65 -17.23
N ALA A 62 -12.33 21.42 -18.21
CA ALA A 62 -13.38 22.41 -17.98
C ALA A 62 -14.70 21.74 -17.53
N THR A 63 -15.04 20.61 -18.14
CA THR A 63 -16.27 19.86 -17.81
C THR A 63 -16.21 19.26 -16.41
N VAL A 64 -15.07 18.70 -15.99
CA VAL A 64 -14.86 18.15 -14.65
C VAL A 64 -14.96 19.25 -13.60
N ALA A 65 -14.28 20.39 -13.82
CA ALA A 65 -14.35 21.53 -12.91
C ALA A 65 -15.79 22.05 -12.75
N ALA A 66 -16.54 22.18 -13.85
CA ALA A 66 -17.94 22.60 -13.81
C ALA A 66 -18.86 21.56 -13.14
N ALA A 67 -18.53 20.27 -13.23
CA ALA A 67 -19.33 19.19 -12.65
C ALA A 67 -19.12 19.00 -11.13
N GLN A 68 -18.06 19.58 -10.54
CA GLN A 68 -17.65 19.31 -9.17
C GLN A 68 -18.75 19.63 -8.13
N ALA A 69 -19.25 20.87 -8.11
CA ALA A 69 -20.24 21.28 -7.12
C ALA A 69 -21.59 20.54 -7.27
N PRO A 70 -22.17 20.41 -8.49
CA PRO A 70 -23.39 19.62 -8.67
C PRO A 70 -23.22 18.15 -8.28
N LEU A 71 -22.07 17.54 -8.56
CA LEU A 71 -21.80 16.15 -8.19
C LEU A 71 -21.65 16.00 -6.66
N ALA A 72 -21.04 16.97 -5.98
CA ALA A 72 -20.91 16.99 -4.53
C ALA A 72 -22.26 16.99 -3.81
N GLU A 73 -23.21 17.80 -4.30
CA GLU A 73 -24.56 17.85 -3.76
C GLU A 73 -25.31 16.54 -3.98
N ARG A 74 -25.24 15.97 -5.19
CA ARG A 74 -25.84 14.67 -5.50
C ARG A 74 -25.22 13.54 -4.72
N PHE A 75 -23.92 13.58 -4.46
CA PHE A 75 -23.24 12.61 -3.59
C PHE A 75 -23.78 12.65 -2.16
N GLN A 76 -23.90 13.84 -1.56
CA GLN A 76 -24.48 13.98 -0.23
C GLN A 76 -25.92 13.43 -0.20
N GLN A 77 -26.75 13.77 -1.19
CA GLN A 77 -28.12 13.25 -1.29
C GLN A 77 -28.16 11.73 -1.41
N ALA A 78 -27.30 11.14 -2.24
CA ALA A 78 -27.21 9.69 -2.41
C ALA A 78 -26.78 8.99 -1.12
N MET A 79 -25.80 9.55 -0.39
CA MET A 79 -25.37 9.05 0.91
C MET A 79 -26.51 9.07 1.93
N LEU A 80 -27.21 10.22 2.06
CA LEU A 80 -28.34 10.35 2.99
C LEU A 80 -29.50 9.41 2.65
N ALA A 81 -29.72 9.13 1.36
CA ALA A 81 -30.81 8.28 0.93
C ALA A 81 -30.52 6.77 1.07
N ARG A 82 -29.24 6.35 1.01
CA ARG A 82 -28.89 4.93 0.83
C ARG A 82 -27.86 4.39 1.82
N PHE A 83 -27.05 5.24 2.43
CA PHE A 83 -25.91 4.80 3.24
C PHE A 83 -26.30 4.73 4.73
N PRO A 84 -26.14 3.56 5.39
CA PRO A 84 -26.52 3.40 6.80
C PRO A 84 -25.73 4.33 7.73
N GLY A 85 -26.45 5.06 8.60
CA GLY A 85 -25.85 5.99 9.56
C GLY A 85 -25.42 7.33 8.95
N ALA A 86 -25.79 7.63 7.69
CA ALA A 86 -25.45 8.89 7.05
C ALA A 86 -26.21 10.09 7.64
N GLU A 87 -25.50 11.18 7.87
CA GLU A 87 -26.02 12.42 8.44
C GLU A 87 -25.63 13.65 7.61
N ALA A 88 -26.52 14.65 7.60
CA ALA A 88 -26.35 15.85 6.80
C ALA A 88 -25.42 16.87 7.48
N LYS A 89 -25.44 16.90 8.82
CA LYS A 89 -24.59 17.76 9.65
C LYS A 89 -23.66 16.90 10.49
N PHE A 90 -22.49 17.43 10.80
CA PHE A 90 -21.53 16.73 11.63
C PHE A 90 -22.07 16.54 13.05
N ALA A 91 -21.96 15.31 13.59
CA ALA A 91 -22.41 14.94 14.93
C ALA A 91 -23.89 15.27 15.22
N GLN A 92 -24.75 15.25 14.20
CA GLN A 92 -26.15 15.70 14.31
C GLN A 92 -26.95 14.85 15.30
N SER A 93 -26.69 13.54 15.33
CA SER A 93 -27.40 12.61 16.21
C SER A 93 -26.82 12.52 17.63
N LEU A 94 -25.77 13.28 17.95
CA LEU A 94 -25.16 13.26 19.29
C LEU A 94 -25.89 14.23 20.26
N PRO A 95 -25.93 13.92 21.58
CA PRO A 95 -26.51 14.82 22.57
C PRO A 95 -25.85 16.21 22.58
N ALA A 96 -26.65 17.27 22.82
CA ALA A 96 -26.18 18.66 22.78
C ALA A 96 -25.00 18.99 23.73
N GLY A 97 -24.81 18.21 24.80
CA GLY A 97 -23.69 18.33 25.75
C GLY A 97 -22.43 17.52 25.41
N THR A 98 -22.39 16.84 24.26
CA THR A 98 -21.23 16.03 23.84
C THR A 98 -20.02 16.93 23.60
N THR A 99 -18.90 16.60 24.25
CA THR A 99 -17.66 17.39 24.15
C THR A 99 -17.10 17.39 22.72
N PRO A 100 -16.34 18.43 22.30
CA PRO A 100 -15.74 18.49 20.96
C PRO A 100 -14.98 17.21 20.55
N ASN A 101 -14.14 16.70 21.44
CA ASN A 101 -13.37 15.48 21.19
C ASN A 101 -14.25 14.24 21.06
N ALA A 102 -15.33 14.14 21.85
CA ALA A 102 -16.27 13.03 21.72
C ALA A 102 -17.05 13.09 20.38
N ARG A 103 -17.37 14.29 19.88
CA ARG A 103 -17.97 14.47 18.54
C ARG A 103 -17.06 13.95 17.43
N LEU A 104 -15.76 14.25 17.49
CA LEU A 104 -14.75 13.77 16.55
C LEU A 104 -14.57 12.24 16.59
N LYS A 105 -14.62 11.63 17.78
CA LYS A 105 -14.49 10.18 17.93
C LYS A 105 -15.74 9.42 17.46
N ALA A 106 -16.92 10.00 17.63
CA ALA A 106 -18.20 9.33 17.37
C ALA A 106 -18.71 9.50 15.92
N THR A 107 -18.14 10.44 15.15
CA THR A 107 -18.59 10.74 13.78
C THR A 107 -17.48 10.47 12.76
N LEU A 108 -17.79 9.68 11.74
CA LEU A 108 -16.93 9.43 10.59
C LEU A 108 -17.21 10.44 9.46
N ILE A 109 -16.25 10.63 8.57
CA ILE A 109 -16.34 11.53 7.42
C ILE A 109 -16.39 10.70 6.15
N ALA A 110 -17.45 10.84 5.35
CA ALA A 110 -17.53 10.28 4.01
C ALA A 110 -17.17 11.32 2.95
N SER A 111 -16.37 10.91 1.96
CA SER A 111 -15.86 11.77 0.91
C SER A 111 -15.77 11.04 -0.43
N LEU A 112 -15.83 11.79 -1.54
CA LEU A 112 -15.77 11.26 -2.90
C LEU A 112 -14.51 11.78 -3.61
N ARG A 113 -13.79 10.87 -4.28
CA ARG A 113 -12.59 11.18 -5.07
C ARG A 113 -12.76 10.76 -6.51
N LEU A 114 -12.36 11.62 -7.45
CA LEU A 114 -12.09 11.22 -8.84
C LEU A 114 -10.62 10.83 -8.98
N THR A 115 -10.37 9.65 -9.52
CA THR A 115 -9.01 9.17 -9.78
C THR A 115 -8.71 9.11 -11.27
N ARG A 116 -9.73 8.92 -12.10
CA ARG A 116 -9.60 8.83 -13.55
C ARG A 116 -10.83 9.36 -14.28
N ALA A 117 -10.61 10.19 -15.30
CA ALA A 117 -11.58 10.54 -16.33
C ALA A 117 -10.81 10.73 -17.65
N THR A 118 -10.76 9.70 -18.48
CA THR A 118 -9.98 9.72 -19.72
C THR A 118 -10.84 9.33 -20.91
N MET A 119 -10.33 9.52 -22.12
CA MET A 119 -11.00 9.04 -23.33
C MET A 119 -10.10 8.12 -24.11
N TRP A 120 -10.70 7.13 -24.77
CA TRP A 120 -10.04 6.34 -25.78
C TRP A 120 -10.83 6.41 -27.07
N ARG A 121 -10.13 6.30 -28.20
CA ARG A 121 -10.75 6.35 -29.53
C ARG A 121 -10.19 5.26 -30.42
N VAL A 122 -11.06 4.63 -31.20
CA VAL A 122 -10.70 3.69 -32.27
C VAL A 122 -11.36 4.16 -33.56
N ASP A 123 -10.55 4.54 -34.54
CA ASP A 123 -11.04 4.97 -35.85
C ASP A 123 -11.33 3.77 -36.75
N LYS A 124 -12.49 3.82 -37.43
CA LYS A 124 -12.98 2.79 -38.36
C LYS A 124 -13.52 3.46 -39.63
N ALA A 125 -13.71 2.67 -40.69
CA ALA A 125 -14.28 3.17 -41.94
C ALA A 125 -15.68 3.82 -41.78
N ALA A 126 -16.52 3.29 -40.88
CA ALA A 126 -17.90 3.76 -40.68
C ALA A 126 -18.06 4.86 -39.61
N GLY A 127 -16.97 5.31 -38.99
CA GLY A 127 -16.99 6.23 -37.84
C GLY A 127 -15.94 5.83 -36.81
N SER A 128 -16.09 6.30 -35.58
CA SER A 128 -15.12 6.04 -34.53
C SER A 128 -15.80 5.60 -33.26
N ASP A 129 -15.28 4.54 -32.65
CA ASP A 129 -15.67 4.16 -31.29
C ASP A 129 -15.02 5.14 -30.31
N GLY A 130 -15.82 5.74 -29.45
CA GLY A 130 -15.37 6.54 -28.33
C GLY A 130 -15.63 5.79 -27.02
N PHE A 131 -14.64 5.81 -26.13
CA PHE A 131 -14.75 5.25 -24.79
C PHE A 131 -14.46 6.32 -23.75
N LEU A 132 -15.24 6.32 -22.67
CA LEU A 132 -15.14 7.22 -21.54
C LEU A 132 -14.92 6.44 -20.23
N PRO A 133 -13.71 5.95 -19.97
CA PRO A 133 -13.35 5.39 -18.67
C PRO A 133 -13.33 6.44 -17.55
N VAL A 134 -14.15 6.20 -16.52
CA VAL A 134 -14.20 6.98 -15.28
C VAL A 134 -13.89 6.08 -14.09
N THR A 135 -13.24 6.61 -13.05
CA THR A 135 -13.05 5.91 -11.77
C THR A 135 -13.26 6.84 -10.59
N LEU A 136 -14.20 6.47 -9.73
CA LEU A 136 -14.54 7.18 -8.51
C LEU A 136 -14.25 6.30 -7.28
N THR A 137 -13.83 6.91 -6.19
CA THR A 137 -13.55 6.27 -4.91
C THR A 137 -14.32 6.96 -3.80
N LEU A 138 -14.96 6.19 -2.93
CA LEU A 138 -15.63 6.64 -1.73
C LEU A 138 -14.78 6.23 -0.53
N ASP A 139 -14.32 7.21 0.22
CA ASP A 139 -13.52 7.00 1.42
C ASP A 139 -14.30 7.44 2.66
N ILE A 140 -14.36 6.56 3.67
CA ILE A 140 -14.87 6.86 5.01
C ILE A 140 -13.70 6.86 5.99
N ALA A 141 -13.52 7.98 6.69
CA ALA A 141 -12.39 8.19 7.57
C ALA A 141 -12.82 8.63 8.98
N ASN A 142 -11.98 8.34 9.96
CA ASN A 142 -12.13 8.83 11.32
C ASN A 142 -11.87 10.36 11.36
N ALA A 143 -12.80 11.14 11.92
CA ALA A 143 -12.66 12.60 11.96
C ALA A 143 -11.53 13.10 12.86
N ASP A 144 -11.25 12.36 13.95
CA ASP A 144 -10.17 12.68 14.89
C ASP A 144 -8.79 12.40 14.26
N THR A 145 -8.55 11.14 13.85
CA THR A 145 -7.22 10.67 13.40
C THR A 145 -6.97 10.88 11.91
N GLY A 146 -8.04 10.99 11.13
CA GLY A 146 -8.02 10.98 9.68
C GLY A 146 -7.83 9.62 9.02
N GLU A 147 -7.64 8.55 9.79
CA GLU A 147 -7.46 7.21 9.24
C GLU A 147 -8.68 6.78 8.41
N VAL A 148 -8.45 6.34 7.17
CA VAL A 148 -9.51 5.77 6.33
C VAL A 148 -9.84 4.38 6.84
N VAL A 149 -11.07 4.19 7.28
CA VAL A 149 -11.56 2.95 7.89
C VAL A 149 -12.37 2.10 6.92
N PHE A 150 -12.82 2.69 5.81
CA PHE A 150 -13.47 1.99 4.72
C PHE A 150 -13.23 2.75 3.42
N THR A 151 -12.97 2.00 2.36
CA THR A 151 -12.81 2.53 1.01
C THR A 151 -13.52 1.62 0.02
N ARG A 152 -14.10 2.22 -1.01
CA ARG A 152 -14.73 1.51 -2.12
C ARG A 152 -14.45 2.27 -3.40
N SER A 153 -13.96 1.57 -4.41
CA SER A 153 -13.69 2.13 -5.73
C SER A 153 -14.57 1.49 -6.80
N ARG A 154 -14.97 2.31 -7.78
CA ARG A 154 -15.73 1.87 -8.95
C ARG A 154 -15.14 2.48 -10.22
N SER A 155 -14.73 1.61 -11.14
CA SER A 155 -14.42 1.98 -12.52
C SER A 155 -15.59 1.63 -13.43
N ALA A 156 -15.99 2.59 -14.29
CA ALA A 156 -16.99 2.39 -15.34
C ALA A 156 -16.42 2.87 -16.67
N VAL A 157 -16.94 2.32 -17.78
CA VAL A 157 -16.56 2.73 -19.14
C VAL A 157 -17.83 3.06 -19.91
N GLY A 158 -18.06 4.34 -20.18
CA GLY A 158 -19.03 4.76 -21.19
C GLY A 158 -18.49 4.42 -22.58
N GLN A 159 -19.36 4.07 -23.52
CA GLN A 159 -18.94 3.75 -24.89
C GLN A 159 -20.03 4.13 -25.90
N GLY A 160 -19.60 4.52 -27.10
CA GLY A 160 -20.50 4.81 -28.21
C GLY A 160 -19.77 4.87 -29.54
N VAL A 161 -20.53 4.87 -30.63
CA VAL A 161 -20.01 5.04 -32.00
C VAL A 161 -20.46 6.40 -32.50
N TYR A 162 -19.51 7.21 -32.96
CA TYR A 162 -19.77 8.59 -33.36
C TYR A 162 -19.12 8.90 -34.72
N PRO A 163 -19.58 9.93 -35.43
CA PRO A 163 -18.81 10.52 -36.51
C PRO A 163 -17.42 10.94 -35.99
N THR A 164 -16.37 10.60 -36.73
CA THR A 164 -14.96 10.79 -36.36
C THR A 164 -14.66 12.21 -35.83
N ALA A 165 -15.22 13.23 -36.49
CA ALA A 165 -15.03 14.64 -36.11
C ALA A 165 -15.78 15.06 -34.83
N GLN A 166 -16.72 14.26 -34.33
CA GLN A 166 -17.59 14.60 -33.21
C GLN A 166 -17.33 13.78 -31.94
N VAL A 167 -16.51 12.73 -31.99
CA VAL A 167 -16.26 11.82 -30.84
C VAL A 167 -15.96 12.58 -29.57
N GLU A 168 -14.97 13.48 -29.61
CA GLU A 168 -14.52 14.23 -28.44
C GLU A 168 -15.62 15.14 -27.87
N GLN A 169 -16.36 15.84 -28.74
CA GLN A 169 -17.48 16.69 -28.33
C GLN A 169 -18.59 15.86 -27.67
N ARG A 170 -18.89 14.68 -28.21
CA ARG A 170 -19.92 13.78 -27.69
C ARG A 170 -19.53 13.20 -26.33
N LEU A 171 -18.32 12.67 -26.20
CA LEU A 171 -17.82 12.15 -24.92
C LEU A 171 -17.75 13.26 -23.85
N ARG A 172 -17.38 14.50 -24.22
CA ARG A 172 -17.42 15.65 -23.30
C ARG A 172 -18.84 15.96 -22.82
N ALA A 173 -19.83 15.89 -23.69
CA ALA A 173 -21.24 16.12 -23.33
C ALA A 173 -21.81 15.01 -22.44
N GLU A 174 -21.36 13.77 -22.62
CA GLU A 174 -21.82 12.60 -21.85
C GLU A 174 -21.18 12.49 -20.45
N LEU A 175 -19.99 13.09 -20.26
CA LEU A 175 -19.21 12.96 -19.03
C LEU A 175 -19.97 13.28 -17.73
N PRO A 176 -20.71 14.39 -17.60
CA PRO A 176 -21.42 14.70 -16.36
C PRO A 176 -22.44 13.62 -15.96
N ALA A 177 -23.19 13.09 -16.94
CA ALA A 177 -24.16 12.03 -16.71
C ALA A 177 -23.47 10.70 -16.35
N HIS A 178 -22.34 10.40 -17.00
CA HIS A 178 -21.58 9.20 -16.71
C HIS A 178 -20.93 9.24 -15.31
N LEU A 179 -20.42 10.40 -14.88
CA LEU A 179 -19.92 10.63 -13.51
C LEU A 179 -21.02 10.40 -12.47
N ASP A 180 -22.21 10.97 -12.70
CA ASP A 180 -23.33 10.81 -11.78
C ASP A 180 -23.78 9.35 -11.67
N ALA A 181 -24.00 8.67 -12.79
CA ALA A 181 -24.37 7.26 -12.79
C ALA A 181 -23.33 6.37 -12.08
N THR A 182 -22.04 6.66 -12.28
CA THR A 182 -20.94 5.95 -11.61
C THR A 182 -20.96 6.22 -10.11
N MET A 183 -21.17 7.47 -9.67
CA MET A 183 -21.26 7.85 -8.26
C MET A 183 -22.45 7.17 -7.58
N GLN A 184 -23.63 7.18 -8.21
CA GLN A 184 -24.84 6.57 -7.66
C GLN A 184 -24.66 5.06 -7.43
N ALA A 185 -24.06 4.36 -8.39
CA ALA A 185 -23.73 2.94 -8.27
C ALA A 185 -22.67 2.69 -7.19
N LEU A 186 -21.64 3.53 -7.11
CA LEU A 186 -20.61 3.44 -6.08
C LEU A 186 -21.19 3.55 -4.66
N VAL A 187 -22.08 4.53 -4.41
CA VAL A 187 -22.72 4.70 -3.10
C VAL A 187 -23.57 3.47 -2.74
N THR A 188 -24.33 2.94 -3.70
CA THR A 188 -25.13 1.72 -3.48
C THR A 188 -24.25 0.51 -3.13
N GLU A 189 -23.16 0.30 -3.86
CA GLU A 189 -22.22 -0.78 -3.57
C GLU A 189 -21.50 -0.60 -2.23
N ALA A 190 -21.09 0.63 -1.92
CA ALA A 190 -20.47 0.97 -0.66
C ALA A 190 -21.41 0.70 0.52
N ALA A 191 -22.68 1.12 0.42
CA ALA A 191 -23.70 0.85 1.42
C ALA A 191 -23.93 -0.65 1.64
N ALA A 192 -23.95 -1.45 0.57
CA ALA A 192 -24.09 -2.90 0.66
C ALA A 192 -22.86 -3.60 1.28
N ALA A 193 -21.67 -3.05 1.04
CA ALA A 193 -20.42 -3.54 1.61
C ALA A 193 -20.17 -3.06 3.05
N TRP A 194 -20.85 -1.99 3.49
CA TRP A 194 -20.72 -1.41 4.82
C TRP A 194 -21.34 -2.32 5.88
N LYS A 195 -20.46 -2.97 6.67
CA LYS A 195 -20.85 -3.95 7.69
C LYS A 195 -20.10 -3.67 9.01
N PRO A 196 -20.46 -2.58 9.73
CA PRO A 196 -19.90 -2.32 11.05
C PRO A 196 -20.23 -3.48 12.01
N TYR A 197 -19.29 -3.82 12.89
CA TYR A 197 -19.46 -4.86 13.91
C TYR A 197 -18.82 -4.44 15.23
N ALA A 198 -19.34 -4.99 16.33
CA ALA A 198 -18.68 -4.86 17.63
C ALA A 198 -17.44 -5.73 17.66
N GLN A 199 -16.30 -5.10 17.93
CA GLN A 199 -15.09 -5.78 18.32
C GLN A 199 -15.00 -5.81 19.84
N SER A 200 -15.04 -6.99 20.43
CA SER A 200 -15.04 -7.20 21.88
C SER A 200 -13.77 -7.90 22.35
N ALA A 201 -13.23 -7.48 23.50
CA ALA A 201 -12.06 -8.06 24.15
C ALA A 201 -12.28 -8.13 25.66
N LYS A 202 -11.80 -9.20 26.30
CA LYS A 202 -11.95 -9.44 27.73
C LYS A 202 -10.66 -9.07 28.46
N ILE A 203 -10.78 -8.41 29.61
CA ILE A 203 -9.67 -8.19 30.54
C ILE A 203 -9.31 -9.52 31.20
N VAL A 204 -8.05 -9.96 31.02
CA VAL A 204 -7.53 -11.26 31.51
C VAL A 204 -6.39 -11.12 32.51
N GLY A 205 -6.03 -9.89 32.88
CA GLY A 205 -5.05 -9.63 33.93
C GLY A 205 -4.61 -8.18 34.01
N LYS A 206 -3.75 -7.90 34.99
CA LYS A 206 -3.06 -6.62 35.17
C LYS A 206 -1.54 -6.81 35.14
N VAL A 207 -0.84 -5.80 34.64
CA VAL A 207 0.62 -5.66 34.60
C VAL A 207 0.99 -4.22 34.97
N ASP A 208 2.26 -3.93 35.25
CA ASP A 208 2.71 -2.58 35.63
C ASP A 208 2.31 -1.51 34.59
N ALA A 209 2.32 -1.88 33.30
CA ALA A 209 2.00 -0.98 32.20
C ALA A 209 0.49 -0.76 31.94
N GLY A 210 -0.40 -1.52 32.61
CA GLY A 210 -1.86 -1.43 32.42
C GLY A 210 -2.59 -2.78 32.55
N TYR A 211 -3.74 -2.90 31.88
CA TYR A 211 -4.57 -4.10 31.87
C TYR A 211 -4.34 -4.91 30.58
N VAL A 212 -4.33 -6.24 30.69
CA VAL A 212 -4.15 -7.15 29.57
C VAL A 212 -5.52 -7.56 29.01
N ILE A 213 -5.72 -7.39 27.71
CA ILE A 213 -6.89 -7.92 26.99
C ILE A 213 -6.52 -9.11 26.09
N ASP A 214 -7.46 -10.06 25.94
CA ASP A 214 -7.31 -11.30 25.15
C ASP A 214 -7.41 -11.13 23.63
N ARG A 215 -7.26 -9.88 23.14
CA ARG A 215 -7.27 -9.54 21.72
C ARG A 215 -6.11 -8.62 21.41
N GLY A 216 -5.39 -8.93 20.33
CA GLY A 216 -4.24 -8.14 19.86
C GLY A 216 -4.34 -7.75 18.39
N ARG A 217 -3.19 -7.54 17.76
CA ARG A 217 -3.05 -7.18 16.34
C ARG A 217 -3.79 -8.15 15.45
N ALA A 218 -3.71 -9.47 15.68
CA ALA A 218 -4.39 -10.47 14.86
C ALA A 218 -5.93 -10.35 14.86
N GLN A 219 -6.47 -9.57 15.79
CA GLN A 219 -7.90 -9.29 15.90
C GLN A 219 -8.22 -7.82 15.55
N GLY A 220 -7.23 -7.06 15.09
CA GLY A 220 -7.36 -5.67 14.66
C GLY A 220 -7.13 -4.61 15.73
N ILE A 221 -6.68 -4.99 16.93
CA ILE A 221 -6.30 -4.04 17.98
C ILE A 221 -4.91 -3.47 17.68
N ARG A 222 -4.76 -2.15 17.72
CA ARG A 222 -3.49 -1.43 17.47
C ARG A 222 -3.18 -0.46 18.60
N ALA A 223 -1.90 -0.17 18.82
CA ALA A 223 -1.48 0.87 19.75
C ALA A 223 -2.08 2.24 19.38
N GLY A 224 -2.45 3.04 20.38
CA GLY A 224 -3.14 4.34 20.22
C GLY A 224 -4.64 4.23 19.95
N ALA A 225 -5.16 3.02 19.72
CA ALA A 225 -6.59 2.83 19.55
C ALA A 225 -7.34 2.95 20.87
N SER A 226 -8.52 3.57 20.83
CA SER A 226 -9.44 3.59 21.96
C SER A 226 -10.23 2.28 22.03
N VAL A 227 -10.38 1.75 23.24
CA VAL A 227 -11.20 0.58 23.56
C VAL A 227 -11.88 0.87 24.89
N GLY A 228 -13.18 0.62 25.00
CA GLY A 228 -13.92 1.03 26.18
C GLY A 228 -15.09 0.13 26.53
N SER A 229 -15.77 0.48 27.59
CA SER A 229 -17.10 -0.02 27.95
C SER A 229 -17.97 1.17 28.28
N ASP A 230 -19.26 0.95 28.51
CA ASP A 230 -20.23 2.00 28.85
C ASP A 230 -19.82 2.87 30.06
N VAL A 231 -18.88 2.39 30.90
CA VAL A 231 -18.44 3.02 32.15
C VAL A 231 -16.95 3.40 32.19
N ALA A 232 -16.14 3.03 31.19
CA ALA A 232 -14.70 3.28 31.20
C ALA A 232 -14.07 3.23 29.81
N GLU A 233 -13.42 4.32 29.39
CA GLU A 233 -12.60 4.40 28.18
C GLU A 233 -11.13 4.13 28.49
N GLY A 234 -10.43 3.48 27.55
CA GLY A 234 -9.02 3.16 27.65
C GLY A 234 -8.31 3.30 26.32
N GLU A 235 -6.99 3.44 26.38
CA GLU A 235 -6.11 3.53 25.22
C GLU A 235 -5.16 2.35 25.19
N VAL A 236 -4.98 1.74 24.02
CA VAL A 236 -4.05 0.63 23.83
C VAL A 236 -2.61 1.16 23.84
N ALA A 237 -1.84 0.82 24.87
CA ALA A 237 -0.44 1.17 24.99
C ALA A 237 0.48 0.26 24.14
N TYR A 238 0.10 -1.00 23.96
CA TYR A 238 0.84 -1.97 23.16
C TYR A 238 -0.08 -3.08 22.64
N ALA A 239 0.19 -3.61 21.45
CA ALA A 239 -0.55 -4.73 20.88
C ALA A 239 0.41 -5.82 20.37
N GLY A 240 0.39 -6.98 21.00
CA GLY A 240 1.01 -8.21 20.50
C GLY A 240 0.11 -8.89 19.47
N ALA A 241 0.46 -10.08 18.99
CA ALA A 241 -0.37 -10.80 18.02
C ALA A 241 -1.74 -11.19 18.61
N GLY A 242 -1.75 -11.87 19.77
CA GLY A 242 -2.96 -12.39 20.41
C GLY A 242 -3.49 -11.57 21.58
N TYR A 243 -2.82 -10.50 22.01
CA TYR A 243 -3.19 -9.71 23.19
C TYR A 243 -2.83 -8.23 23.01
N ALA A 244 -3.33 -7.38 23.90
CA ALA A 244 -2.93 -5.99 24.00
C ALA A 244 -2.90 -5.50 25.45
N ILE A 245 -2.18 -4.42 25.69
CA ILE A 245 -2.09 -3.72 26.97
C ILE A 245 -2.88 -2.42 26.85
N VAL A 246 -3.86 -2.22 27.72
CA VAL A 246 -4.76 -1.06 27.74
C VAL A 246 -4.49 -0.25 29.01
N ARG A 247 -4.30 1.05 28.85
CA ARG A 247 -4.26 2.02 29.94
C ARG A 247 -5.64 2.64 30.08
N PRO A 248 -6.26 2.61 31.27
CA PRO A 248 -7.52 3.28 31.47
C PRO A 248 -7.33 4.81 31.36
N LEU A 249 -8.25 5.49 30.69
CA LEU A 249 -8.35 6.95 30.67
C LEU A 249 -9.30 7.45 31.77
N LEU A 250 -10.35 6.67 32.08
CA LEU A 250 -11.34 6.94 33.12
C LEU A 250 -11.67 5.65 33.87
N GLY A 251 -11.55 5.67 35.20
CA GLY A 251 -11.87 4.53 36.07
C GLY A 251 -10.84 3.39 36.03
N ASP A 252 -11.14 2.30 36.72
CA ASP A 252 -10.35 1.06 36.71
C ASP A 252 -11.14 -0.08 36.06
N TYR A 253 -10.43 -1.01 35.44
CA TYR A 253 -11.01 -2.23 34.89
C TYR A 253 -10.98 -3.39 35.87
N ARG A 254 -11.91 -4.32 35.72
CA ARG A 254 -11.92 -5.59 36.46
C ARG A 254 -11.59 -6.74 35.52
N GLU A 255 -10.89 -7.75 36.05
CA GLU A 255 -10.74 -9.01 35.33
C GLU A 255 -12.12 -9.59 35.01
N GLY A 256 -12.28 -10.08 33.79
CA GLY A 256 -13.57 -10.54 33.29
C GLY A 256 -14.38 -9.50 32.53
N GLN A 257 -14.10 -8.21 32.72
CA GLN A 257 -14.81 -7.13 32.03
C GLN A 257 -14.59 -7.21 30.52
N VAL A 258 -15.67 -7.04 29.75
CA VAL A 258 -15.62 -6.97 28.30
C VAL A 258 -15.55 -5.51 27.88
N LEU A 259 -14.53 -5.18 27.11
CA LEU A 259 -14.41 -3.91 26.41
C LEU A 259 -14.88 -4.11 24.97
N THR A 260 -15.64 -3.16 24.45
CA THR A 260 -16.15 -3.17 23.08
C THR A 260 -15.80 -1.88 22.36
N ARG A 261 -15.67 -1.97 21.04
CA ARG A 261 -15.62 -0.82 20.14
C ARG A 261 -16.30 -1.18 18.82
N THR A 262 -16.84 -0.19 18.13
CA THR A 262 -17.35 -0.39 16.77
C THR A 262 -16.18 -0.38 15.80
N ALA A 263 -16.03 -1.48 15.06
CA ALA A 263 -15.09 -1.60 13.96
C ALA A 263 -15.87 -1.66 12.64
N VAL A 264 -15.32 -1.04 11.59
CA VAL A 264 -15.96 -1.00 10.27
C VAL A 264 -15.13 -1.70 9.20
N THR A 265 -13.85 -1.92 9.48
CA THR A 265 -12.94 -2.72 8.67
C THR A 265 -12.98 -4.19 9.13
N PRO A 266 -13.10 -5.17 8.21
CA PRO A 266 -13.05 -6.58 8.56
C PRO A 266 -11.82 -6.93 9.41
N VAL A 267 -11.99 -7.77 10.45
CA VAL A 267 -10.89 -8.21 11.34
C VAL A 267 -9.70 -8.72 10.53
N ALA A 268 -9.98 -9.51 9.49
CA ALA A 268 -8.94 -10.07 8.63
C ALA A 268 -8.05 -8.98 7.99
N LEU A 269 -8.59 -7.79 7.67
CA LEU A 269 -7.79 -6.68 7.16
C LEU A 269 -7.06 -5.95 8.28
N LEU A 270 -7.72 -5.67 9.41
CA LEU A 270 -7.08 -4.99 10.55
C LEU A 270 -5.90 -5.79 11.15
N ALA A 271 -5.94 -7.11 11.00
CA ALA A 271 -4.89 -8.04 11.42
C ALA A 271 -3.60 -7.95 10.62
N LYS A 272 -3.66 -7.37 9.42
CA LYS A 272 -2.52 -7.32 8.51
C LYS A 272 -1.64 -6.11 8.81
N PRO A 273 -0.34 -6.18 8.48
CA PRO A 273 0.53 -5.02 8.58
C PRO A 273 0.03 -3.87 7.71
N SER A 274 0.10 -2.65 8.22
CA SER A 274 -0.24 -1.48 7.40
C SER A 274 0.82 -1.18 6.35
N VAL A 275 0.37 -0.74 5.18
CA VAL A 275 1.28 -0.31 4.11
C VAL A 275 0.87 1.04 3.52
N LEU A 276 1.80 2.00 3.51
CA LEU A 276 1.67 3.25 2.79
C LEU A 276 2.21 3.07 1.37
N VAL A 277 1.39 3.29 0.35
CA VAL A 277 1.82 3.20 -1.05
C VAL A 277 2.36 4.56 -1.50
N ALA A 278 3.61 4.58 -1.97
CA ALA A 278 4.29 5.76 -2.47
C ALA A 278 4.84 5.47 -3.87
N VAL A 279 4.16 5.97 -4.90
CA VAL A 279 4.66 5.87 -6.28
C VAL A 279 5.89 6.76 -6.43
N ASP A 280 6.97 6.27 -7.01
CA ASP A 280 8.20 7.01 -7.27
C ASP A 280 8.27 7.38 -8.76
N ARG A 281 8.42 6.35 -9.62
CA ARG A 281 8.47 6.49 -11.08
C ARG A 281 7.13 6.10 -11.70
N MET A 282 6.58 6.99 -12.53
CA MET A 282 5.31 6.77 -13.22
C MET A 282 5.42 7.02 -14.72
N PRO A 283 4.61 6.34 -15.55
CA PRO A 283 4.54 6.61 -16.98
C PRO A 283 4.07 8.05 -17.25
N ARG A 284 4.56 8.65 -18.34
CA ARG A 284 4.00 9.91 -18.85
C ARG A 284 2.50 9.76 -19.12
N GLY A 285 1.72 10.75 -18.70
CA GLY A 285 0.26 10.80 -18.85
C GLY A 285 -0.54 10.07 -17.76
N TYR A 286 0.12 9.43 -16.79
CA TYR A 286 -0.57 8.76 -15.68
C TYR A 286 -0.56 9.62 -14.43
N GLY A 287 -1.70 9.66 -13.73
CA GLY A 287 -1.83 10.31 -12.44
C GLY A 287 -1.35 9.42 -11.29
N ARG A 288 -0.65 10.00 -10.31
CA ARG A 288 -0.15 9.28 -9.13
C ARG A 288 -1.30 8.61 -8.36
N LEU A 289 -2.40 9.33 -8.18
CA LEU A 289 -3.58 8.82 -7.45
C LEU A 289 -4.14 7.57 -8.10
N TYR A 290 -4.13 7.49 -9.44
CA TYR A 290 -4.66 6.35 -10.17
C TYR A 290 -3.79 5.09 -9.97
N LEU A 291 -2.47 5.22 -10.06
CA LEU A 291 -1.55 4.10 -9.83
C LEU A 291 -1.55 3.63 -8.37
N THR A 292 -1.61 4.57 -7.42
CA THR A 292 -1.76 4.26 -5.99
C THR A 292 -3.04 3.47 -5.73
N GLU A 293 -4.16 3.88 -6.32
CA GLU A 293 -5.45 3.22 -6.17
C GLU A 293 -5.41 1.76 -6.66
N ILE A 294 -4.90 1.52 -7.87
CA ILE A 294 -4.80 0.17 -8.44
C ILE A 294 -4.04 -0.76 -7.48
N LEU A 295 -2.91 -0.31 -6.94
CA LEU A 295 -2.11 -1.14 -6.05
C LEU A 295 -2.79 -1.33 -4.68
N GLN A 296 -3.41 -0.28 -4.11
CA GLN A 296 -4.10 -0.38 -2.83
C GLN A 296 -5.29 -1.34 -2.90
N ASP A 297 -6.09 -1.26 -3.96
CA ASP A 297 -7.19 -2.20 -4.23
C ASP A 297 -6.66 -3.63 -4.32
N ALA A 298 -5.59 -3.85 -5.08
CA ALA A 298 -5.00 -5.17 -5.26
C ALA A 298 -4.39 -5.73 -3.96
N LEU A 299 -3.76 -4.89 -3.13
CA LEU A 299 -3.22 -5.28 -1.82
C LEU A 299 -4.33 -5.63 -0.83
N GLY A 300 -5.40 -4.83 -0.79
CA GLY A 300 -6.58 -5.09 0.04
C GLY A 300 -7.29 -6.39 -0.35
N ALA A 301 -7.46 -6.63 -1.66
CA ALA A 301 -8.11 -7.83 -2.20
C ALA A 301 -7.25 -9.10 -2.02
N GLY A 302 -5.94 -9.03 -2.32
CA GLY A 302 -5.01 -10.16 -2.21
C GLY A 302 -4.71 -10.56 -0.76
N GLY A 303 -5.03 -9.69 0.19
CA GLY A 303 -5.04 -9.99 1.61
C GLY A 303 -3.66 -10.18 2.26
N GLY A 304 -2.60 -9.64 1.68
CA GLY A 304 -1.28 -9.59 2.32
C GLY A 304 -1.12 -8.45 3.33
N PHE A 305 -1.75 -7.30 3.05
CA PHE A 305 -1.53 -6.05 3.77
C PHE A 305 -2.84 -5.30 4.01
N ALA A 306 -2.81 -4.36 4.94
CA ALA A 306 -3.83 -3.34 5.11
C ALA A 306 -3.34 -2.03 4.46
N PRO A 307 -3.81 -1.66 3.26
CA PRO A 307 -3.43 -0.38 2.67
C PRO A 307 -3.83 0.77 3.61
N MET A 308 -2.93 1.74 3.78
CA MET A 308 -3.19 2.99 4.47
C MET A 308 -3.34 4.11 3.42
N PRO A 309 -4.53 4.29 2.85
CA PRO A 309 -4.75 5.38 1.92
C PRO A 309 -4.61 6.71 2.67
N VAL A 310 -3.74 7.55 2.13
CA VAL A 310 -3.64 8.97 2.50
C VAL A 310 -4.34 9.72 1.39
N ALA A 311 -5.54 10.22 1.70
CA ALA A 311 -6.33 11.01 0.77
C ALA A 311 -5.81 12.45 0.80
N PRO A 312 -5.20 12.99 -0.26
CA PRO A 312 -4.54 14.30 -0.16
C PRO A 312 -5.53 15.46 0.01
N GLY A 313 -6.75 15.32 -0.52
CA GLY A 313 -7.85 16.28 -0.28
C GLY A 313 -8.43 16.24 1.14
N PHE A 314 -8.05 15.25 1.95
CA PHE A 314 -8.67 14.98 3.24
C PHE A 314 -8.27 15.96 4.34
N ALA A 315 -7.09 16.57 4.28
CA ALA A 315 -6.69 17.58 5.26
C ALA A 315 -7.72 18.72 5.39
N ARG A 316 -8.31 19.15 4.26
CA ARG A 316 -9.38 20.15 4.23
C ARG A 316 -10.68 19.63 4.86
N LEU A 317 -11.06 18.39 4.56
CA LEU A 317 -12.28 17.78 5.09
C LEU A 317 -12.18 17.55 6.61
N ARG A 318 -11.00 17.15 7.07
CA ARG A 318 -10.70 17.00 8.49
C ARG A 318 -10.70 18.34 9.21
N ALA A 319 -10.12 19.38 8.62
CA ALA A 319 -10.20 20.73 9.17
C ALA A 319 -11.65 21.22 9.30
N ALA A 320 -12.50 20.92 8.32
CA ALA A 320 -13.93 21.21 8.40
C ALA A 320 -14.60 20.45 9.56
N ALA A 321 -14.32 19.15 9.73
CA ALA A 321 -14.87 18.37 10.85
C ALA A 321 -14.37 18.87 12.22
N VAL A 322 -13.10 19.26 12.33
CA VAL A 322 -12.51 19.86 13.54
C VAL A 322 -13.21 21.18 13.89
N GLY A 323 -13.46 22.02 12.88
CA GLY A 323 -14.21 23.27 13.03
C GLY A 323 -15.66 23.03 13.48
N GLU A 324 -16.39 22.13 12.81
CA GLU A 324 -17.77 21.77 13.15
C GLU A 324 -17.88 21.12 14.54
N ALA A 325 -16.85 20.37 14.97
CA ALA A 325 -16.78 19.81 16.31
C ALA A 325 -16.52 20.88 17.39
N GLY A 326 -15.95 22.03 17.02
CA GLY A 326 -15.42 23.02 17.97
C GLY A 326 -14.16 22.55 18.70
N ALA A 327 -13.35 21.69 18.08
CA ALA A 327 -12.10 21.18 18.65
C ALA A 327 -10.90 22.00 18.18
N GLU A 328 -9.83 22.08 18.98
CA GLU A 328 -8.63 22.85 18.60
C GLU A 328 -7.76 22.10 17.58
N ALA A 329 -7.63 20.78 17.72
CA ALA A 329 -6.93 19.92 16.76
C ALA A 329 -7.34 18.46 16.95
N GLY A 330 -7.43 17.71 15.85
CA GLY A 330 -7.51 16.24 15.92
C GLY A 330 -6.13 15.60 16.07
N ARG A 331 -6.08 14.31 16.41
CA ARG A 331 -4.84 13.51 16.44
C ARG A 331 -4.30 13.17 15.05
N GLN A 332 -2.99 13.04 14.89
CA GLN A 332 -2.41 12.55 13.63
C GLN A 332 -2.52 11.02 13.52
N ARG A 333 -2.39 10.49 12.29
CA ARG A 333 -2.43 9.05 12.03
C ARG A 333 -1.23 8.35 12.67
N ALA A 334 -1.40 7.09 13.03
CA ALA A 334 -0.26 6.24 13.39
C ALA A 334 0.62 5.97 12.16
N LEU A 335 1.94 5.88 12.36
CA LEU A 335 2.89 5.52 11.29
C LEU A 335 2.56 4.15 10.68
N PRO A 336 2.81 3.96 9.36
CA PRO A 336 2.61 2.66 8.73
C PRO A 336 3.68 1.65 9.18
N ASP A 337 3.34 0.35 9.16
CA ASP A 337 4.32 -0.72 9.40
C ASP A 337 5.32 -0.81 8.24
N TYR A 338 4.84 -0.62 7.00
CA TYR A 338 5.63 -0.63 5.78
C TYR A 338 5.32 0.54 4.84
N VAL A 339 6.29 0.88 3.99
CA VAL A 339 6.11 1.74 2.82
C VAL A 339 6.35 0.89 1.57
N ALA A 340 5.41 0.89 0.63
CA ALA A 340 5.58 0.30 -0.69
C ALA A 340 5.99 1.40 -1.69
N ARG A 341 7.28 1.45 -2.05
CA ARG A 341 7.76 2.32 -3.13
C ARG A 341 7.44 1.65 -4.47
N VAL A 342 6.72 2.36 -5.34
CA VAL A 342 6.24 1.80 -6.62
C VAL A 342 6.90 2.49 -7.79
N SER A 343 7.45 1.72 -8.72
CA SER A 343 7.94 2.22 -10.00
C SER A 343 7.31 1.44 -11.14
N VAL A 344 6.78 2.13 -12.16
CA VAL A 344 6.13 1.50 -13.31
C VAL A 344 6.85 1.89 -14.60
N VAL A 345 7.16 0.90 -15.41
CA VAL A 345 7.89 1.01 -16.67
C VAL A 345 7.05 0.39 -17.79
N PRO A 346 6.37 1.19 -18.62
CA PRO A 346 5.76 0.69 -19.84
C PRO A 346 6.83 0.56 -20.91
N LEU A 347 6.84 -0.56 -21.62
CA LEU A 347 7.72 -0.77 -22.76
C LEU A 347 7.04 -0.35 -24.06
N PRO A 348 7.80 0.04 -25.10
CA PRO A 348 7.22 0.32 -26.41
C PRO A 348 6.43 -0.87 -26.92
N SER A 349 5.30 -0.60 -27.59
CA SER A 349 4.50 -1.64 -28.22
C SER A 349 5.09 -2.05 -29.56
N ALA A 350 5.02 -3.33 -29.89
CA ALA A 350 5.47 -3.87 -31.16
C ALA A 350 4.28 -4.25 -32.04
N VAL A 351 4.36 -3.93 -33.32
CA VAL A 351 3.34 -4.29 -34.32
C VAL A 351 4.03 -4.97 -35.50
N PHE A 352 3.61 -6.19 -35.81
CA PHE A 352 4.23 -6.98 -36.88
C PHE A 352 3.24 -7.98 -37.47
N ALA A 353 3.49 -8.44 -38.70
CA ALA A 353 2.61 -9.40 -39.36
C ALA A 353 2.60 -10.75 -38.62
N SER A 354 1.45 -11.42 -38.61
CA SER A 354 1.41 -12.83 -38.21
C SER A 354 1.79 -13.75 -39.39
N ASN A 355 1.81 -15.06 -39.13
CA ASN A 355 1.88 -16.08 -40.18
C ASN A 355 0.55 -16.30 -40.93
N ILE A 356 -0.53 -15.62 -40.54
CA ILE A 356 -1.84 -15.67 -41.18
C ILE A 356 -2.00 -14.43 -42.08
N PRO A 357 -2.30 -14.60 -43.39
CA PRO A 357 -2.51 -13.48 -44.30
C PRO A 357 -3.57 -12.50 -43.79
N GLY A 358 -3.26 -11.20 -43.81
CA GLY A 358 -4.18 -10.15 -43.36
C GLY A 358 -4.34 -10.02 -41.84
N VAL A 359 -3.59 -10.78 -41.04
CA VAL A 359 -3.60 -10.69 -39.57
C VAL A 359 -2.31 -10.08 -39.05
N THR A 360 -2.45 -9.04 -38.23
CA THR A 360 -1.35 -8.34 -37.56
C THR A 360 -1.30 -8.71 -36.08
N ILE A 361 -0.10 -8.78 -35.51
CA ILE A 361 0.13 -8.97 -34.08
C ILE A 361 0.49 -7.63 -33.47
N GLU A 362 -0.22 -7.23 -32.40
CA GLU A 362 0.15 -6.10 -31.56
C GLU A 362 0.53 -6.59 -30.16
N ARG A 363 1.75 -6.30 -29.71
CA ARG A 363 2.28 -6.72 -28.41
C ARG A 363 2.56 -5.53 -27.51
N HIS A 364 1.97 -5.55 -26.33
CA HIS A 364 2.05 -4.50 -25.32
C HIS A 364 2.60 -5.07 -24.02
N GLN A 365 3.55 -4.38 -23.39
CA GLN A 365 4.14 -4.81 -22.12
C GLN A 365 4.35 -3.63 -21.17
N ALA A 366 4.15 -3.88 -19.88
CA ALA A 366 4.59 -3.02 -18.81
C ALA A 366 5.08 -3.84 -17.62
N ASP A 367 6.00 -3.28 -16.87
CA ASP A 367 6.59 -3.88 -15.69
C ASP A 367 6.44 -2.94 -14.49
N ALA A 368 6.15 -3.50 -13.32
CA ALA A 368 5.99 -2.76 -12.08
C ALA A 368 6.94 -3.33 -11.03
N PHE A 369 7.69 -2.45 -10.37
CA PHE A 369 8.61 -2.79 -9.29
C PHE A 369 8.08 -2.18 -8.00
N VAL A 370 7.90 -3.01 -6.97
CA VAL A 370 7.43 -2.56 -5.67
C VAL A 370 8.40 -3.00 -4.58
N ASP A 371 9.10 -2.04 -4.00
CA ASP A 371 10.00 -2.25 -2.87
C ASP A 371 9.25 -2.00 -1.56
N LEU A 372 9.17 -3.02 -0.72
CA LEU A 372 8.58 -2.96 0.61
C LEU A 372 9.67 -2.56 1.61
N VAL A 373 9.50 -1.40 2.23
CA VAL A 373 10.42 -0.78 3.18
C VAL A 373 9.80 -0.84 4.57
N ASP A 374 10.50 -1.35 5.56
CA ASP A 374 9.98 -1.40 6.93
C ASP A 374 10.25 -0.11 7.72
N ARG A 375 9.80 -0.04 8.98
CA ARG A 375 10.01 1.13 9.87
C ARG A 375 11.48 1.49 10.11
N SER A 376 12.42 0.63 9.76
CA SER A 376 13.86 0.88 9.83
C SER A 376 14.42 1.62 8.61
N GLY A 377 13.62 1.74 7.53
CA GLY A 377 14.07 2.35 6.28
C GLY A 377 14.83 1.40 5.35
N ARG A 378 14.93 0.11 5.69
CA ARG A 378 15.53 -0.90 4.80
C ARG A 378 14.45 -1.53 3.91
N VAL A 379 14.82 -1.88 2.68
CA VAL A 379 14.02 -2.75 1.82
C VAL A 379 14.09 -4.17 2.39
N VAL A 380 12.92 -4.76 2.64
CA VAL A 380 12.80 -6.12 3.19
C VAL A 380 12.25 -7.13 2.19
N TYR A 381 11.65 -6.63 1.10
CA TYR A 381 11.13 -7.46 0.02
C TYR A 381 10.93 -6.59 -1.21
N SER A 382 11.21 -7.13 -2.39
CA SER A 382 10.95 -6.47 -3.67
C SER A 382 10.12 -7.40 -4.54
N ALA A 383 9.03 -6.88 -5.08
CA ALA A 383 8.18 -7.59 -6.02
C ALA A 383 8.30 -6.95 -7.40
N HIS A 384 8.52 -7.79 -8.41
CA HIS A 384 8.45 -7.41 -9.81
C HIS A 384 7.19 -8.03 -10.42
N GLY A 385 6.28 -7.22 -10.94
CA GLY A 385 5.09 -7.63 -11.66
C GLY A 385 5.17 -7.31 -13.15
N THR A 386 4.57 -8.15 -13.99
CA THR A 386 4.57 -7.97 -15.45
C THR A 386 3.15 -8.04 -15.99
N GLY A 387 2.81 -7.08 -16.85
CA GLY A 387 1.60 -7.09 -17.65
C GLY A 387 1.97 -7.23 -19.12
N LEU A 388 1.47 -8.29 -19.76
CA LEU A 388 1.70 -8.57 -21.18
C LEU A 388 0.37 -8.84 -21.87
N ILE A 389 0.14 -8.18 -23.00
CA ILE A 389 -0.98 -8.44 -23.90
C ILE A 389 -0.43 -8.64 -25.31
N THR A 390 -0.95 -9.65 -26.00
CA THR A 390 -0.68 -9.89 -27.42
C THR A 390 -2.02 -10.04 -28.13
N ASP A 391 -2.31 -9.09 -29.01
CA ASP A 391 -3.53 -9.06 -29.82
C ASP A 391 -3.26 -9.58 -31.22
N GLN A 392 -4.22 -10.32 -31.76
CA GLN A 392 -4.28 -10.66 -33.18
C GLN A 392 -5.39 -9.82 -33.81
N ILE A 393 -5.01 -8.97 -34.74
CA ILE A 393 -5.88 -7.99 -35.39
C ILE A 393 -6.18 -8.45 -36.81
N SER A 394 -7.47 -8.70 -37.09
CA SER A 394 -7.99 -8.99 -38.43
C SER A 394 -8.92 -7.85 -38.87
N GLY A 395 -8.60 -7.15 -39.96
CA GLY A 395 -9.34 -5.97 -40.42
C GLY A 395 -9.25 -4.78 -39.45
N ASP A 396 -10.30 -3.98 -39.36
CA ASP A 396 -10.33 -2.73 -38.57
C ASP A 396 -10.75 -2.93 -37.09
N THR A 397 -10.93 -4.18 -36.64
CA THR A 397 -11.34 -4.47 -35.26
C THR A 397 -10.12 -4.51 -34.36
N ARG A 398 -9.84 -3.39 -33.68
CA ARG A 398 -8.71 -3.25 -32.76
C ARG A 398 -9.13 -2.53 -31.48
N PHE A 399 -8.38 -2.77 -30.40
CA PHE A 399 -8.44 -1.93 -29.22
C PHE A 399 -7.58 -0.67 -29.43
N SER A 400 -7.86 0.39 -28.68
CA SER A 400 -7.00 1.58 -28.75
C SER A 400 -5.65 1.28 -28.09
N PRO A 401 -4.55 1.86 -28.60
CA PRO A 401 -3.24 1.75 -27.96
C PRO A 401 -3.24 2.24 -26.51
N ASP A 402 -3.99 3.31 -26.20
CA ASP A 402 -4.10 3.85 -24.84
C ASP A 402 -4.81 2.90 -23.89
N GLN A 403 -5.87 2.23 -24.35
CA GLN A 403 -6.57 1.21 -23.58
C GLN A 403 -5.64 0.02 -23.28
N ARG A 404 -4.86 -0.44 -24.27
CA ARG A 404 -3.91 -1.55 -24.07
C ARG A 404 -2.80 -1.16 -23.13
N ARG A 405 -2.26 0.05 -23.26
CA ARG A 405 -1.25 0.59 -22.34
C ARG A 405 -1.76 0.66 -20.90
N ASP A 406 -2.98 1.17 -20.69
CA ASP A 406 -3.63 1.21 -19.36
C ASP A 406 -3.81 -0.18 -18.78
N THR A 407 -4.25 -1.12 -19.61
CA THR A 407 -4.49 -2.51 -19.19
C THR A 407 -3.20 -3.21 -18.79
N VAL A 408 -2.11 -3.09 -19.56
CA VAL A 408 -0.83 -3.73 -19.18
C VAL A 408 -0.23 -3.12 -17.93
N VAL A 409 -0.33 -1.80 -17.73
CA VAL A 409 0.12 -1.12 -16.50
C VAL A 409 -0.67 -1.63 -15.29
N ARG A 410 -2.00 -1.70 -15.41
CA ARG A 410 -2.85 -2.26 -14.35
C ARG A 410 -2.49 -3.70 -14.03
N ASN A 411 -2.32 -4.54 -15.04
CA ASN A 411 -1.98 -5.95 -14.87
C ASN A 411 -0.62 -6.13 -14.17
N ALA A 412 0.39 -5.32 -14.53
CA ALA A 412 1.69 -5.34 -13.88
C ALA A 412 1.61 -5.01 -12.38
N LEU A 413 0.82 -4.01 -12.00
CA LEU A 413 0.60 -3.65 -10.59
C LEU A 413 -0.16 -4.73 -9.81
N ILE A 414 -1.18 -5.34 -10.43
CA ILE A 414 -1.93 -6.46 -9.82
C ILE A 414 -1.01 -7.67 -9.59
N ASP A 415 -0.17 -8.02 -10.58
CA ASP A 415 0.79 -9.11 -10.45
C ASP A 415 1.84 -8.81 -9.35
N ALA A 416 2.34 -7.57 -9.28
CA ALA A 416 3.23 -7.14 -8.21
C ALA A 416 2.56 -7.28 -6.83
N ALA A 417 1.30 -6.86 -6.67
CA ALA A 417 0.54 -7.02 -5.43
C ALA A 417 0.35 -8.49 -5.04
N ALA A 418 0.06 -9.37 -6.00
CA ALA A 418 -0.06 -10.81 -5.78
C ALA A 418 1.26 -11.42 -5.28
N LYS A 419 2.41 -10.94 -5.79
CA LYS A 419 3.74 -11.33 -5.32
C LYS A 419 4.07 -10.76 -3.95
N LEU A 420 3.62 -9.54 -3.62
CA LEU A 420 3.71 -8.96 -2.28
C LEU A 420 2.89 -9.75 -1.25
N ALA A 421 1.72 -10.28 -1.61
CA ALA A 421 0.88 -11.03 -0.68
C ALA A 421 1.54 -12.32 -0.12
N ARG A 422 2.61 -12.79 -0.78
CA ARG A 422 3.44 -13.93 -0.34
C ARG A 422 4.41 -13.56 0.78
N PHE A 423 4.66 -12.27 1.00
CA PHE A 423 5.49 -11.78 2.08
C PHE A 423 4.85 -12.08 3.44
N LYS A 424 5.64 -12.63 4.36
CA LYS A 424 5.22 -12.91 5.73
C LYS A 424 6.26 -12.32 6.69
N PRO A 425 5.94 -11.24 7.42
CA PRO A 425 6.85 -10.71 8.42
C PRO A 425 6.98 -11.69 9.59
N GLN A 426 8.17 -11.78 10.15
CA GLN A 426 8.45 -12.61 11.33
C GLN A 426 8.90 -11.71 12.48
N PRO A 427 8.34 -11.85 13.69
CA PRO A 427 8.81 -11.07 14.82
C PRO A 427 10.24 -11.50 15.20
N LEU A 428 11.13 -10.54 15.34
CA LEU A 428 12.49 -10.71 15.83
C LEU A 428 12.64 -9.97 17.15
N GLN A 429 13.01 -10.72 18.19
CA GLN A 429 13.32 -10.18 19.50
C GLN A 429 14.83 -10.05 19.63
N LEU A 430 15.30 -8.83 19.85
CA LEU A 430 16.70 -8.53 20.08
C LEU A 430 16.91 -8.34 21.59
N PRO A 431 17.75 -9.17 22.23
CA PRO A 431 18.09 -9.00 23.63
C PRO A 431 18.75 -7.65 23.89
N ILE A 432 18.46 -7.07 25.06
CA ILE A 432 19.16 -5.88 25.54
C ILE A 432 19.96 -6.19 26.82
N ALA A 433 21.07 -5.49 26.99
CA ALA A 433 21.91 -5.55 28.17
C ALA A 433 22.35 -4.14 28.60
N THR A 434 22.54 -3.92 29.89
CA THR A 434 23.11 -2.66 30.39
C THR A 434 24.57 -2.54 29.97
N ALA A 435 24.95 -1.42 29.38
CA ALA A 435 26.31 -1.10 28.91
C ALA A 435 26.92 0.12 29.64
N GLY A 436 26.32 0.53 30.77
CA GLY A 436 26.69 1.69 31.57
C GLY A 436 25.48 2.31 32.28
N ALA A 437 25.66 3.42 33.00
CA ALA A 437 24.62 4.04 33.82
C ALA A 437 23.36 4.46 33.03
N ASP A 438 23.52 4.85 31.76
CA ASP A 438 22.45 5.29 30.84
C ASP A 438 22.65 4.76 29.40
N ARG A 439 23.46 3.71 29.24
CA ARG A 439 23.77 3.08 27.94
C ARG A 439 23.25 1.65 27.91
N ILE A 440 22.69 1.26 26.78
CA ILE A 440 22.01 -0.02 26.60
C ILE A 440 22.57 -0.66 25.33
N LEU A 441 23.14 -1.86 25.43
CA LEU A 441 23.55 -2.64 24.28
C LEU A 441 22.36 -3.45 23.77
N ILE A 442 21.99 -3.24 22.51
CA ILE A 442 21.02 -4.04 21.77
C ILE A 442 21.77 -5.04 20.89
N ALA A 443 21.59 -6.34 21.12
CA ALA A 443 22.31 -7.40 20.41
C ALA A 443 21.78 -7.61 18.98
N ASP A 444 22.21 -6.76 18.05
CA ASP A 444 21.85 -6.79 16.63
C ASP A 444 23.08 -7.04 15.74
N LYS A 445 23.48 -8.31 15.63
CA LYS A 445 24.63 -8.71 14.81
C LYS A 445 24.37 -8.57 13.30
N GLY A 446 23.11 -8.72 12.88
CA GLY A 446 22.71 -8.67 11.47
C GLY A 446 22.57 -7.25 10.92
N GLY A 447 22.48 -6.22 11.79
CA GLY A 447 22.27 -4.85 11.35
C GLY A 447 20.83 -4.60 10.94
N ALA A 448 19.91 -5.26 11.64
CA ALA A 448 18.50 -5.04 11.47
C ALA A 448 18.08 -3.61 11.87
N LEU A 449 18.83 -2.96 12.76
CA LEU A 449 18.50 -1.65 13.30
C LEU A 449 19.39 -0.52 12.72
N PRO A 450 18.80 0.61 12.31
CA PRO A 450 19.48 1.85 12.00
C PRO A 450 20.09 2.49 13.24
N LEU A 451 21.06 3.40 13.02
CA LEU A 451 21.28 4.50 13.96
C LEU A 451 20.07 5.46 13.94
N GLY A 452 19.76 6.04 15.10
CA GLY A 452 18.63 6.96 15.29
C GLY A 452 17.27 6.27 15.44
N ALA A 453 17.19 4.94 15.30
CA ALA A 453 15.95 4.20 15.47
C ALA A 453 15.44 4.28 16.91
N GLN A 454 14.16 4.65 17.06
CA GLN A 454 13.44 4.66 18.33
C GLN A 454 12.63 3.37 18.48
N LEU A 455 12.81 2.67 19.60
CA LEU A 455 12.33 1.30 19.82
C LEU A 455 11.63 1.18 21.17
N VAL A 456 10.55 0.40 21.21
CA VAL A 456 9.86 0.05 22.46
C VAL A 456 10.61 -1.11 23.11
N VAL A 457 11.02 -0.92 24.36
CA VAL A 457 11.53 -2.00 25.21
C VAL A 457 10.35 -2.76 25.79
N LEU A 458 10.43 -4.07 25.70
CA LEU A 458 9.40 -5.01 26.10
C LEU A 458 9.92 -5.92 27.20
N ARG A 459 9.09 -6.09 28.22
CA ARG A 459 9.31 -7.03 29.32
C ARG A 459 8.39 -8.23 29.19
N ASN A 460 8.93 -9.42 29.38
CA ASN A 460 8.14 -10.64 29.46
C ASN A 460 7.44 -10.74 30.83
N GLU A 461 6.11 -10.68 30.83
CA GLU A 461 5.22 -10.76 32.00
C GLU A 461 4.64 -12.18 32.21
N GLY A 462 5.18 -13.17 31.49
CA GLY A 462 4.76 -14.56 31.57
C GLY A 462 3.47 -14.86 30.80
N ARG A 463 2.88 -16.03 31.06
CA ARG A 463 1.63 -16.47 30.41
C ARG A 463 0.41 -15.89 31.14
N LYS A 464 -0.67 -15.64 30.39
CA LYS A 464 -1.97 -15.20 30.93
C LYS A 464 -3.10 -16.11 30.40
N PRO A 465 -4.22 -16.25 31.12
CA PRO A 465 -5.33 -17.10 30.68
C PRO A 465 -5.87 -16.68 29.31
N GLY A 466 -6.08 -17.67 28.42
CA GLY A 466 -6.65 -17.43 27.09
C GLY A 466 -5.70 -16.79 26.06
N ILE A 467 -4.43 -16.51 26.42
CA ILE A 467 -3.43 -15.97 25.51
C ILE A 467 -2.39 -17.04 25.18
N GLU A 468 -2.14 -17.25 23.89
CA GLU A 468 -1.10 -18.15 23.42
C GLU A 468 0.29 -17.51 23.61
N GLY A 469 1.16 -18.19 24.36
CA GLY A 469 2.54 -17.73 24.60
C GLY A 469 2.65 -16.66 25.72
N PRO A 470 3.85 -16.08 25.87
CA PRO A 470 4.09 -15.03 26.86
C PRO A 470 3.50 -13.68 26.44
N VAL A 471 3.01 -12.94 27.42
CA VAL A 471 2.62 -11.53 27.32
C VAL A 471 3.85 -10.67 27.54
N PHE A 472 4.10 -9.77 26.60
CA PHE A 472 5.08 -8.70 26.71
C PHE A 472 4.43 -7.35 26.98
N ALA A 473 4.94 -6.61 27.96
CA ALA A 473 4.47 -5.28 28.32
C ALA A 473 5.52 -4.21 27.98
N PRO A 474 5.12 -3.02 27.52
CA PRO A 474 6.03 -1.92 27.25
C PRO A 474 6.57 -1.35 28.56
N VAL A 475 7.90 -1.18 28.66
CA VAL A 475 8.54 -0.53 29.82
C VAL A 475 9.07 0.87 29.52
N GLY A 476 9.30 1.17 28.24
CA GLY A 476 9.71 2.49 27.79
C GLY A 476 10.31 2.49 26.39
N LEU A 477 10.88 3.62 25.99
CA LEU A 477 11.46 3.88 24.69
C LEU A 477 12.98 4.07 24.78
N VAL A 478 13.69 3.51 23.80
CA VAL A 478 15.13 3.72 23.62
C VAL A 478 15.42 4.22 22.21
N ARG A 479 16.51 4.95 22.05
CA ARG A 479 17.01 5.42 20.75
C ARG A 479 18.43 4.94 20.53
N THR A 480 18.68 4.29 19.39
CA THR A 480 20.02 3.87 18.98
C THR A 480 20.88 5.07 18.60
N VAL A 481 22.13 5.10 19.06
CA VAL A 481 23.03 6.25 18.90
C VAL A 481 24.42 5.89 18.38
N GLU A 482 24.87 4.66 18.59
CA GLU A 482 26.24 4.27 18.25
C GLU A 482 26.31 2.80 17.82
N LEU A 483 27.25 2.48 16.94
CA LEU A 483 27.61 1.12 16.61
C LEU A 483 28.57 0.57 17.67
N ALA A 484 28.33 -0.66 18.13
CA ALA A 484 29.24 -1.37 19.03
C ALA A 484 29.48 -2.80 18.54
N GLU A 485 30.50 -3.45 19.10
CA GLU A 485 30.75 -4.87 18.86
C GLU A 485 29.51 -5.70 19.25
N GLY A 486 29.05 -6.54 18.33
CA GLY A 486 27.88 -7.39 18.54
C GLY A 486 26.51 -6.70 18.52
N GLY A 487 26.42 -5.37 18.37
CA GLY A 487 25.13 -4.67 18.45
C GLY A 487 25.14 -3.15 18.31
N LEU A 488 24.08 -2.49 18.78
CA LEU A 488 24.02 -1.02 18.86
C LEU A 488 23.97 -0.58 20.32
N ILE A 489 24.59 0.57 20.60
CA ILE A 489 24.32 1.29 21.82
C ILE A 489 23.08 2.15 21.61
N ALA A 490 22.17 2.07 22.56
CA ALA A 490 21.01 2.91 22.69
C ALA A 490 21.02 3.67 24.01
N VAL A 491 20.28 4.78 24.03
CA VAL A 491 20.04 5.62 25.21
C VAL A 491 18.54 5.71 25.46
N ASN A 492 18.17 6.07 26.69
CA ASN A 492 16.77 6.33 27.04
C ASN A 492 16.20 7.44 26.14
N ALA A 493 15.01 7.20 25.59
CA ALA A 493 14.26 8.17 24.78
C ALA A 493 13.01 8.70 25.49
N ASP A 494 12.67 8.17 26.67
CA ASP A 494 11.58 8.66 27.51
C ASP A 494 12.02 9.81 28.43
N ALA A 495 11.05 10.64 28.82
CA ALA A 495 11.24 11.68 29.83
C ALA A 495 11.61 11.08 31.20
N ALA A 496 11.05 9.91 31.54
CA ALA A 496 11.38 9.18 32.76
C ALA A 496 12.48 8.15 32.49
N LYS A 497 13.34 7.90 33.49
CA LYS A 497 14.36 6.85 33.42
C LYS A 497 13.71 5.47 33.35
N ILE A 498 14.07 4.68 32.35
CA ILE A 498 13.58 3.31 32.22
C ILE A 498 14.31 2.37 33.20
N SER A 499 13.55 1.51 33.87
CA SER A 499 14.09 0.49 34.77
C SER A 499 14.19 -0.84 34.04
N LEU A 500 15.41 -1.19 33.61
CA LEU A 500 15.68 -2.41 32.85
C LEU A 500 15.84 -3.63 33.77
N ARG A 501 15.38 -4.79 33.28
CA ARG A 501 15.58 -6.10 33.91
C ARG A 501 16.30 -7.04 32.94
N ALA A 502 16.90 -8.09 33.51
CA ALA A 502 17.45 -9.17 32.71
C ALA A 502 16.35 -9.78 31.82
N LYS A 503 16.67 -10.03 30.53
CA LYS A 503 15.77 -10.56 29.51
C LYS A 503 14.70 -9.59 28.98
N ASP A 504 14.78 -8.30 29.31
CA ASP A 504 14.07 -7.29 28.52
C ASP A 504 14.59 -7.36 27.07
N VAL A 505 13.73 -7.05 26.10
CA VAL A 505 14.03 -7.15 24.66
C VAL A 505 13.50 -5.93 23.92
N VAL A 506 13.99 -5.68 22.71
CA VAL A 506 13.27 -4.89 21.71
C VAL A 506 12.71 -5.83 20.66
N ALA A 507 11.46 -5.63 20.25
CA ALA A 507 10.85 -6.39 19.16
C ALA A 507 10.79 -5.54 17.90
N ILE A 508 11.26 -6.10 16.80
CA ILE A 508 11.09 -5.57 15.45
C ILE A 508 10.52 -6.66 14.56
N ASP A 509 9.91 -6.29 13.45
CA ASP A 509 9.60 -7.27 12.42
C ASP A 509 10.90 -7.51 11.61
N GLN A 510 11.38 -8.76 11.64
CA GLN A 510 12.37 -9.23 10.69
C GLN A 510 11.65 -9.69 9.43
N ALA A 511 12.26 -9.34 8.32
CA ALA A 511 11.71 -9.60 7.01
C ALA A 511 12.85 -9.63 5.99
N GLY A 512 12.67 -10.42 4.93
CA GLY A 512 13.67 -10.61 3.89
C GLY A 512 14.73 -11.66 4.23
N LYS A 513 15.81 -11.66 3.46
CA LYS A 513 16.92 -12.59 3.65
C LYS A 513 17.65 -12.32 4.98
N PRO A 514 18.25 -13.35 5.61
CA PRO A 514 19.16 -13.13 6.72
C PRO A 514 20.27 -12.16 6.32
N LEU A 515 20.45 -11.12 7.13
CA LEU A 515 21.49 -10.13 6.92
C LEU A 515 22.85 -10.71 7.34
N LEU A 516 23.86 -10.58 6.48
CA LEU A 516 25.21 -11.07 6.71
C LEU A 516 26.19 -9.95 7.09
N ALA A 517 25.79 -8.69 6.93
CA ALA A 517 26.57 -7.52 7.31
C ALA A 517 25.66 -6.37 7.74
N ARG A 518 26.23 -5.47 8.56
CA ARG A 518 25.50 -4.36 9.17
C ARG A 518 25.54 -3.06 8.38
N ARG A 519 26.53 -2.90 7.51
CA ARG A 519 26.69 -1.66 6.72
C ARG A 519 25.53 -1.53 5.76
N ALA A 520 24.77 -0.46 5.92
CA ALA A 520 23.70 -0.13 5.01
C ALA A 520 24.28 0.38 3.68
N LEU A 521 23.61 0.07 2.58
CA LEU A 521 23.96 0.51 1.25
C LEU A 521 22.83 1.32 0.64
N VAL A 522 23.20 2.29 -0.19
CA VAL A 522 22.30 2.99 -1.12
C VAL A 522 22.88 2.90 -2.53
N GLN A 523 22.09 3.22 -3.55
CA GLN A 523 22.62 3.37 -4.90
C GLN A 523 23.58 4.56 -4.97
N CYS A 524 24.70 4.41 -5.67
CA CYS A 524 25.67 5.49 -5.86
C CYS A 524 25.06 6.68 -6.64
N ALA A 525 25.61 7.89 -6.43
CA ALA A 525 25.15 9.10 -7.12
C ALA A 525 25.25 9.00 -8.66
N ALA A 526 26.27 8.30 -9.17
CA ALA A 526 26.29 7.82 -10.55
C ALA A 526 25.50 6.50 -10.61
N PRO A 527 24.26 6.50 -11.12
CA PRO A 527 23.30 5.45 -10.80
C PRO A 527 23.52 4.16 -11.59
N VAL A 528 24.20 4.21 -12.74
CA VAL A 528 24.42 3.05 -13.61
C VAL A 528 25.80 3.16 -14.26
N ASP A 529 26.50 2.04 -14.35
CA ASP A 529 27.68 1.83 -15.20
C ASP A 529 27.20 1.09 -16.47
N ASP A 530 26.76 1.88 -17.47
CA ASP A 530 26.31 1.37 -18.77
C ASP A 530 27.50 1.36 -19.73
N ARG A 531 27.87 0.16 -20.18
CA ARG A 531 29.03 -0.09 -21.05
C ARG A 531 28.62 -0.61 -22.42
N GLY A 532 27.31 -0.79 -22.64
CA GLY A 532 26.78 -1.38 -23.87
C GLY A 532 26.60 -0.38 -24.98
N SER A 533 26.42 -0.91 -26.19
CA SER A 533 26.04 -0.12 -27.38
C SER A 533 24.53 0.01 -27.57
N VAL A 534 23.72 -0.78 -26.86
CA VAL A 534 22.25 -0.67 -26.83
C VAL A 534 21.77 -0.08 -25.50
N ALA A 535 21.10 1.07 -25.56
CA ALA A 535 20.58 1.76 -24.39
C ALA A 535 19.44 0.99 -23.70
N ALA A 536 19.44 0.99 -22.36
CA ALA A 536 18.41 0.35 -21.53
C ALA A 536 17.80 1.35 -20.54
N GLY A 537 16.88 2.19 -21.02
CA GLY A 537 16.30 3.29 -20.22
C GLY A 537 15.56 2.85 -18.94
N TRP A 538 15.14 1.59 -18.89
CA TRP A 538 14.47 0.96 -17.75
C TRP A 538 15.42 0.36 -16.70
N TRP A 539 16.70 0.22 -17.02
CA TRP A 539 17.64 -0.58 -16.22
C TRP A 539 17.86 -0.02 -14.81
N SER A 540 17.98 1.30 -14.68
CA SER A 540 18.21 1.94 -13.37
C SER A 540 17.13 1.58 -12.35
N ILE A 541 15.87 1.49 -12.79
CA ILE A 541 14.71 1.13 -11.96
C ILE A 541 14.75 -0.37 -11.62
N ALA A 542 14.89 -1.20 -12.65
CA ALA A 542 14.86 -2.66 -12.49
C ALA A 542 16.00 -3.16 -11.60
N ALA A 543 17.21 -2.64 -11.81
CA ALA A 543 18.41 -3.08 -11.11
C ALA A 543 18.47 -2.64 -9.65
N GLU A 544 17.96 -1.45 -9.31
CA GLU A 544 17.86 -0.99 -7.92
C GLU A 544 16.95 -1.93 -7.11
N SER A 545 15.75 -2.22 -7.64
CA SER A 545 14.79 -3.12 -6.99
C SER A 545 15.32 -4.55 -6.90
N ALA A 546 15.93 -5.06 -7.97
CA ALA A 546 16.56 -6.39 -7.97
C ALA A 546 17.69 -6.51 -6.94
N PHE A 547 18.52 -5.46 -6.79
CA PHE A 547 19.59 -5.44 -5.78
C PHE A 547 19.01 -5.41 -4.37
N ALA A 548 18.10 -4.46 -4.12
CA ALA A 548 17.52 -4.24 -2.80
C ALA A 548 16.77 -5.47 -2.27
N GLY A 549 16.09 -6.21 -3.13
CA GLY A 549 15.38 -7.44 -2.75
C GLY A 549 16.27 -8.66 -2.54
N GLN A 550 17.53 -8.66 -3.00
CA GLN A 550 18.36 -9.88 -3.07
C GLN A 550 19.66 -9.81 -2.29
N PHE A 551 20.21 -8.62 -2.06
CA PHE A 551 21.49 -8.43 -1.40
C PHE A 551 21.43 -8.72 0.11
N ALA A 552 22.47 -9.34 0.66
CA ALA A 552 22.49 -9.85 2.03
C ALA A 552 22.97 -8.82 3.08
N ALA A 553 22.62 -7.55 2.90
CA ALA A 553 22.85 -6.48 3.88
C ALA A 553 21.73 -5.42 3.77
N PRO A 554 21.55 -4.53 4.76
CA PRO A 554 20.52 -3.50 4.69
C PRO A 554 20.68 -2.61 3.45
N VAL A 555 19.70 -2.62 2.55
CA VAL A 555 19.64 -1.69 1.41
C VAL A 555 18.57 -0.65 1.69
N ARG A 556 18.90 0.64 1.50
CA ARG A 556 17.96 1.76 1.62
C ARG A 556 17.86 2.50 0.30
N ILE A 557 16.71 3.13 0.07
CA ILE A 557 16.45 3.89 -1.14
C ILE A 557 16.75 5.37 -0.85
N ALA A 558 17.78 5.92 -1.50
CA ALA A 558 18.26 7.28 -1.24
C ALA A 558 17.19 8.35 -1.49
N GLY A 559 16.33 8.17 -2.50
CA GLY A 559 15.26 9.11 -2.86
C GLY A 559 13.99 9.00 -2.01
N LEU A 560 13.87 7.98 -1.15
CA LEU A 560 12.64 7.72 -0.41
C LEU A 560 12.24 8.85 0.56
N PRO A 561 13.16 9.49 1.31
CA PRO A 561 12.80 10.62 2.17
C PRO A 561 12.16 11.78 1.41
N GLY A 562 12.71 12.13 0.24
CA GLY A 562 12.14 13.16 -0.62
C GLY A 562 10.78 12.78 -1.18
N LEU A 563 10.59 11.49 -1.53
CA LEU A 563 9.29 10.97 -1.95
C LEU A 563 8.24 11.07 -0.83
N LEU A 564 8.64 10.72 0.40
CA LEU A 564 7.74 10.65 1.55
C LEU A 564 7.45 11.99 2.22
N ALA A 565 8.28 13.02 2.02
CA ALA A 565 8.15 14.32 2.67
C ALA A 565 6.73 14.93 2.61
N ARG A 566 5.96 14.61 1.56
CA ARG A 566 4.56 15.04 1.38
C ARG A 566 3.60 14.56 2.48
N TYR A 567 3.90 13.44 3.13
CA TYR A 567 3.06 12.84 4.16
C TYR A 567 3.39 13.31 5.58
N ARG A 568 4.38 14.20 5.74
CA ARG A 568 4.92 14.63 7.04
C ARG A 568 3.84 15.10 8.02
N THR A 569 2.82 15.80 7.54
CA THR A 569 1.75 16.37 8.38
C THR A 569 0.66 15.37 8.74
N ASP A 570 0.59 14.22 8.05
CA ASP A 570 -0.49 13.25 8.22
C ASP A 570 -0.25 12.28 9.38
N PHE A 571 1.00 12.13 9.81
CA PHE A 571 1.42 11.07 10.73
C PHE A 571 2.10 11.59 11.99
N ALA A 572 1.72 11.03 13.14
CA ALA A 572 2.37 11.29 14.42
C ALA A 572 3.77 10.65 14.45
N GLY A 573 4.75 11.36 15.04
CA GLY A 573 6.11 10.82 15.21
C GLY A 573 6.92 10.72 13.91
N TRP A 574 6.51 11.41 12.84
CA TRP A 574 7.18 11.40 11.53
C TRP A 574 8.69 11.68 11.59
N ASP A 575 9.12 12.59 12.48
CA ASP A 575 10.54 12.94 12.64
C ASP A 575 11.40 11.78 13.17
N SER A 576 10.78 10.75 13.74
CA SER A 576 11.45 9.51 14.17
C SER A 576 11.28 8.35 13.18
N PHE A 577 10.55 8.56 12.06
CA PHE A 577 10.27 7.53 11.08
C PHE A 577 11.43 7.38 10.09
N ALA A 578 12.28 6.37 10.30
CA ALA A 578 13.52 6.19 9.55
C ALA A 578 13.38 6.18 8.02
N PRO A 579 12.31 5.63 7.39
CA PRO A 579 12.11 5.74 5.94
C PRO A 579 12.02 7.17 5.41
N ALA A 580 11.59 8.12 6.26
CA ALA A 580 11.46 9.53 5.92
C ALA A 580 12.72 10.35 6.27
N GLN A 581 13.77 9.72 6.80
CA GLN A 581 15.01 10.40 7.19
C GLN A 581 16.11 10.19 6.15
N PRO A 582 16.94 11.22 5.86
CA PRO A 582 18.11 11.07 5.00
C PRO A 582 19.02 9.94 5.47
N VAL A 583 19.58 9.21 4.53
CA VAL A 583 20.52 8.11 4.80
C VAL A 583 21.90 8.52 4.33
N THR A 584 22.88 8.45 5.22
CA THR A 584 24.30 8.51 4.88
C THR A 584 24.91 7.12 5.00
N THR A 585 25.64 6.70 3.98
CA THR A 585 26.37 5.42 3.96
C THR A 585 27.79 5.66 3.50
N ASP A 586 28.72 4.88 4.04
CA ASP A 586 30.13 4.87 3.63
C ASP A 586 30.36 4.05 2.36
N GLN A 587 29.44 3.14 2.05
CA GLN A 587 29.42 2.34 0.84
C GLN A 587 28.15 2.56 0.03
N CYS A 588 28.24 2.40 -1.29
CA CYS A 588 27.11 2.40 -2.20
C CYS A 588 27.26 1.30 -3.24
N PHE A 589 26.17 0.93 -3.92
CA PHE A 589 26.21 0.00 -5.04
C PHE A 589 25.93 0.71 -6.37
N ARG A 590 26.55 0.22 -7.44
CA ARG A 590 26.36 0.69 -8.80
C ARG A 590 25.99 -0.50 -9.70
N PRO A 591 24.75 -0.55 -10.20
CA PRO A 591 24.34 -1.44 -11.28
C PRO A 591 25.25 -1.33 -12.50
N VAL A 592 25.53 -2.46 -13.13
CA VAL A 592 26.32 -2.59 -14.36
C VAL A 592 25.45 -3.23 -15.43
N ILE A 593 25.46 -2.67 -16.63
CA ILE A 593 24.81 -3.25 -17.80
C ILE A 593 25.66 -3.06 -19.06
N ALA A 594 25.65 -4.05 -19.93
CA ALA A 594 26.14 -3.93 -21.30
C ALA A 594 25.31 -4.84 -22.20
N PHE A 595 24.85 -4.28 -23.31
CA PHE A 595 24.18 -5.00 -24.38
C PHE A 595 24.89 -4.70 -25.68
N ASP A 596 25.51 -5.72 -26.26
CA ASP A 596 26.33 -5.58 -27.46
C ASP A 596 25.85 -6.51 -28.58
N PRO A 597 25.56 -5.97 -29.77
CA PRO A 597 25.10 -6.77 -30.89
C PRO A 597 26.23 -7.63 -31.44
N GLY A 598 25.90 -8.86 -31.77
CA GLY A 598 26.74 -9.83 -32.43
C GLY A 598 25.97 -10.66 -33.47
N ARG A 599 26.67 -11.60 -34.10
CA ARG A 599 26.05 -12.60 -35.00
C ARG A 599 26.34 -14.00 -34.47
N GLY A 600 25.29 -14.79 -34.30
CA GLY A 600 25.37 -16.21 -34.00
C GLY A 600 24.99 -17.10 -35.18
N LYS A 601 25.06 -18.42 -34.97
CA LYS A 601 24.69 -19.43 -35.99
C LYS A 601 23.22 -19.36 -36.45
N GLY A 602 22.36 -18.65 -35.71
CA GLY A 602 20.93 -18.47 -36.01
C GLY A 602 20.48 -17.04 -36.28
N GLY A 603 21.40 -16.09 -36.53
CA GLY A 603 21.05 -14.69 -36.81
C GLY A 603 21.62 -13.69 -35.82
N ALA A 604 20.88 -12.60 -35.56
CA ALA A 604 21.29 -11.57 -34.60
C ALA A 604 21.38 -12.17 -33.18
N GLN A 605 22.44 -11.84 -32.45
CA GLN A 605 22.59 -12.17 -31.04
C GLN A 605 23.01 -10.95 -30.27
N TYR A 606 22.72 -10.92 -28.98
CA TYR A 606 23.15 -9.86 -28.08
C TYR A 606 23.93 -10.46 -26.93
N GLY A 607 25.20 -10.03 -26.80
CA GLY A 607 25.97 -10.26 -25.60
C GLY A 607 25.43 -9.38 -24.49
N MET A 608 25.09 -10.00 -23.37
CA MET A 608 24.55 -9.32 -22.20
C MET A 608 25.52 -9.46 -21.04
N THR A 609 25.95 -8.34 -20.47
CA THR A 609 26.67 -8.29 -19.19
C THR A 609 25.78 -7.57 -18.18
N VAL A 610 25.49 -8.21 -17.06
CA VAL A 610 24.64 -7.65 -16.01
C VAL A 610 25.31 -7.88 -14.66
N GLY A 611 25.37 -6.85 -13.82
CA GLY A 611 26.02 -7.00 -12.51
C GLY A 611 25.89 -5.81 -11.59
N TYR A 612 26.68 -5.85 -10.52
CA TYR A 612 26.75 -4.80 -9.51
C TYR A 612 28.19 -4.62 -9.03
N THR A 613 28.54 -3.38 -8.72
CA THR A 613 29.80 -3.02 -8.09
C THR A 613 29.53 -2.33 -6.77
N LEU A 614 30.15 -2.79 -5.68
CA LEU A 614 30.19 -2.07 -4.41
C LEU A 614 31.32 -1.05 -4.43
N MET A 615 31.02 0.16 -3.98
CA MET A 615 31.91 1.30 -3.97
C MET A 615 32.06 1.83 -2.54
N ARG A 616 33.23 2.34 -2.20
CA ARG A 616 33.49 3.20 -1.03
C ARG A 616 34.09 4.50 -1.55
N GLY A 617 33.31 5.58 -1.54
CA GLY A 617 33.64 6.78 -2.32
C GLY A 617 33.84 6.44 -3.80
N ALA A 618 35.00 6.79 -4.36
CA ALA A 618 35.34 6.48 -5.75
C ALA A 618 35.96 5.08 -5.95
N THR A 619 36.25 4.34 -4.87
CA THR A 619 37.00 3.08 -4.93
C THR A 619 36.07 1.87 -4.99
N LYS A 620 36.28 0.96 -5.94
CA LYS A 620 35.60 -0.34 -5.99
C LYS A 620 36.10 -1.23 -4.85
N VAL A 621 35.18 -1.75 -4.04
CA VAL A 621 35.51 -2.68 -2.93
C VAL A 621 35.09 -4.12 -3.23
N ALA A 622 34.06 -4.32 -4.06
CA ALA A 622 33.66 -5.64 -4.54
C ALA A 622 32.85 -5.50 -5.84
N GLY A 623 32.62 -6.60 -6.56
CA GLY A 623 31.66 -6.61 -7.66
C GLY A 623 31.40 -8.01 -8.17
N GLN A 624 30.22 -8.19 -8.77
CA GLN A 624 29.75 -9.43 -9.35
C GLN A 624 29.08 -9.10 -10.68
N GLY A 625 29.50 -9.78 -11.74
CA GLY A 625 28.88 -9.72 -13.06
C GLY A 625 28.49 -11.12 -13.53
N LEU A 626 27.47 -11.19 -14.36
CA LEU A 626 27.05 -12.37 -15.08
C LEU A 626 26.94 -12.02 -16.56
N GLU A 627 27.32 -12.97 -17.40
CA GLU A 627 27.24 -12.84 -18.85
C GLU A 627 26.25 -13.86 -19.40
N ALA A 628 25.51 -13.45 -20.43
CA ALA A 628 24.61 -14.32 -21.17
C ALA A 628 24.56 -13.92 -22.64
N MET A 629 24.07 -14.83 -23.47
CA MET A 629 23.76 -14.56 -24.88
C MET A 629 22.25 -14.60 -25.07
N LEU A 630 21.69 -13.52 -25.61
CA LEU A 630 20.28 -13.45 -26.01
C LEU A 630 20.16 -13.63 -27.52
N SER A 631 19.30 -14.56 -27.92
CA SER A 631 18.76 -14.57 -29.28
C SER A 631 17.39 -13.89 -29.22
N PRO A 632 17.21 -12.71 -29.83
CA PRO A 632 15.96 -11.97 -29.77
C PRO A 632 14.84 -12.73 -30.48
N THR A 633 13.60 -12.45 -30.09
CA THR A 633 12.41 -12.99 -30.74
C THR A 633 12.42 -12.60 -32.22
N GLU A 634 12.34 -13.61 -33.10
CA GLU A 634 12.27 -13.37 -34.54
C GLU A 634 10.95 -12.67 -34.91
N VAL A 635 11.05 -11.62 -35.73
CA VAL A 635 9.90 -10.95 -36.32
C VAL A 635 9.96 -11.03 -37.85
N PRO A 636 8.82 -11.02 -38.56
CA PRO A 636 8.79 -11.16 -40.00
C PRO A 636 9.67 -10.15 -40.74
N ALA A 637 10.21 -10.58 -41.88
CA ALA A 637 10.87 -9.70 -42.83
C ALA A 637 9.93 -8.53 -43.22
N GLY A 638 10.46 -7.31 -43.27
CA GLY A 638 9.67 -6.11 -43.56
C GLY A 638 9.00 -5.46 -42.34
N THR A 639 9.08 -6.04 -41.14
CA THR A 639 8.60 -5.38 -39.90
C THR A 639 9.22 -3.97 -39.77
N PRO A 640 8.47 -2.93 -39.37
CA PRO A 640 9.04 -1.60 -39.17
C PRO A 640 10.15 -1.58 -38.11
N ALA A 641 11.16 -0.72 -38.29
CA ALA A 641 12.27 -0.60 -37.36
C ALA A 641 11.82 -0.29 -35.90
N PRO A 642 10.84 0.60 -35.64
CA PRO A 642 10.37 0.85 -34.28
C PRO A 642 9.79 -0.41 -33.59
N SER A 643 9.08 -1.26 -34.34
CA SER A 643 8.49 -2.49 -33.81
C SER A 643 9.55 -3.57 -33.54
N ARG A 644 10.60 -3.64 -34.37
CA ARG A 644 11.79 -4.46 -34.08
C ARG A 644 12.49 -4.01 -32.79
N SER A 645 12.73 -2.71 -32.64
CA SER A 645 13.36 -2.15 -31.43
C SER A 645 12.51 -2.39 -30.19
N ALA A 646 11.19 -2.23 -30.30
CA ALA A 646 10.24 -2.52 -29.22
C ALA A 646 10.30 -3.98 -28.76
N MET A 647 10.31 -4.94 -29.70
CA MET A 647 10.47 -6.37 -29.37
C MET A 647 11.82 -6.64 -28.69
N LEU A 648 12.91 -6.09 -29.24
CA LEU A 648 14.24 -6.25 -28.66
C LEU A 648 14.27 -5.72 -27.22
N GLU A 649 13.69 -4.55 -26.95
CA GLU A 649 13.66 -3.96 -25.61
C GLU A 649 12.88 -4.84 -24.61
N GLN A 650 11.75 -5.41 -25.04
CA GLN A 650 10.97 -6.37 -24.25
C GLN A 650 11.77 -7.65 -23.94
N ASP A 651 12.48 -8.21 -24.93
CA ASP A 651 13.32 -9.38 -24.75
C ASP A 651 14.53 -9.10 -23.84
N LEU A 652 15.18 -7.96 -24.00
CA LEU A 652 16.31 -7.54 -23.16
C LEU A 652 15.89 -7.41 -21.69
N MET A 653 14.75 -6.78 -21.39
CA MET A 653 14.26 -6.70 -20.01
C MET A 653 13.98 -8.08 -19.42
N ALA A 654 13.26 -8.93 -20.17
CA ALA A 654 12.87 -10.27 -19.71
C ALA A 654 14.09 -11.14 -19.35
N ASN A 655 15.22 -10.96 -20.06
CA ASN A 655 16.43 -11.76 -19.85
C ASN A 655 17.43 -11.13 -18.88
N ALA A 656 17.52 -9.79 -18.83
CA ALA A 656 18.49 -9.12 -17.97
C ALA A 656 18.09 -9.15 -16.50
N LEU A 657 16.79 -9.09 -16.19
CA LEU A 657 16.33 -9.02 -14.80
C LEU A 657 16.64 -10.29 -13.99
N PRO A 658 16.44 -11.53 -14.51
CA PRO A 658 16.90 -12.74 -13.82
C PRO A 658 18.41 -12.78 -13.55
N LEU A 659 19.23 -12.25 -14.48
CA LEU A 659 20.68 -12.12 -14.26
C LEU A 659 20.98 -11.11 -13.17
N ALA A 660 20.27 -9.98 -13.11
CA ALA A 660 20.39 -8.98 -12.07
C ALA A 660 20.13 -9.59 -10.68
N ILE A 661 19.00 -10.29 -10.53
CA ILE A 661 18.62 -10.98 -9.30
C ILE A 661 19.72 -11.96 -8.86
N SER A 662 20.25 -12.74 -9.80
CA SER A 662 21.30 -13.72 -9.54
C SER A 662 22.63 -13.07 -9.15
N ALA A 663 23.03 -12.00 -9.84
CA ALA A 663 24.26 -11.27 -9.57
C ALA A 663 24.21 -10.57 -8.20
N ALA A 664 23.07 -9.96 -7.84
CA ALA A 664 22.86 -9.34 -6.53
C ALA A 664 22.90 -10.38 -5.40
N ALA A 665 22.30 -11.55 -5.60
CA ALA A 665 22.31 -12.63 -4.61
C ALA A 665 23.70 -13.25 -4.40
N ALA A 666 24.53 -13.31 -5.46
CA ALA A 666 25.88 -13.86 -5.40
C ALA A 666 26.91 -12.88 -4.82
N LEU A 667 26.64 -11.58 -4.85
CA LEU A 667 27.55 -10.56 -4.32
C LEU A 667 27.58 -10.60 -2.78
N LYS A 668 28.78 -10.73 -2.21
CA LYS A 668 28.98 -10.75 -0.76
C LYS A 668 29.17 -9.33 -0.20
N PRO A 669 28.54 -9.01 0.95
CA PRO A 669 28.83 -7.78 1.67
C PRO A 669 30.30 -7.69 2.12
N VAL A 670 30.81 -6.46 2.18
CA VAL A 670 32.16 -6.15 2.68
C VAL A 670 32.01 -5.45 4.03
N ASN A 671 32.53 -6.06 5.09
CA ASN A 671 32.40 -5.58 6.47
C ASN A 671 33.21 -4.32 6.81
#